data_AF-A0A672TZ50-F1
#
_entry.id   AF-A0A672TZ50-F1
#
_cell.length_a   1.000
_cell.length_b   1.000
_cell.length_c   1.000
_cell.angle_alpha   90.00
_cell.angle_beta   90.00
_cell.angle_gamma   90.00
#
_symmetry.space_group_name_H-M   'P 1'
#
loop_
_entity.id
_entity.type
_entity.pdbx_description
1 polymer ?
#
loop_
_entity_poly.entity_id
_entity_poly.type
_entity_poly.pdbx_seq_one_letter_code
_entity_poly.pdbx_strand_id
1 'polypeptide(L)'
;ARSAAVGEGGKFEVERRFVRGSCGMEGLLEVSLSSELHTLNAHCNRISRIEGLGHLRNLQHLDLSSNQIRRIEGLSSLANLRTLSLSCNLITKVEGLEKLYNLTMLNLSYNHIHDLSGFQCLHGTSHKISHIDLHSNCVNNINHLVQCTKGLCCLTHLTLEKNGKANPVCHTAGYREIVLQMLPQLTALDGRNISGEPVDPAEENRSDLQCLEDIWSCLVSPGCPSSKDQNYVSLPVVTPHIDQALAHFRQRTKIPEQNAISSSTELVSSSEPEKAELDKIYSEMRIKKMEDQISQILEAPPNILKAKRDTDPTSESENESGKEKNRKVTKRSKLPTYCRTTLSTRCHANPLKNKVTDRYPDICHALIQELDQEKERRWKAEQAEKKLIEHVRALQKHAKEEKNIQSMAVYTTDRLKELILRERNVKARLQADVQQLKGETERLTNELNQARNKETELQKAMQALEETLSKMETQRLQQRTIEVQEAELKASASEREVQLLRISFRQQKEKVKQLHELLILREQEQRKELETRVALNGPEFQDALSKAVAKEEQRHEHSVKEFQEKINTLNQKYKELEDEFRLALTIEGKRFKEVKEGFENVTADLAAHKQALFEFERKEKEMASVIQDLTSIVKEQKAKIAELTKANEEATANLKVLCRTGELETVVEEDKQKAAQVELLKKQNGKLISQLTAQESVIDGLKMERKIWGQELAQQGAHLAQDRGKLEAKIEVLTNEIEILKKQKEQDSDTIRIKNKIVDDQTETIRRLKEGLQEKDKQIRKQHEENLKAQKCFQVQLDEKAAESEELMEKLERQNGRKEELKQLLEEKELELDDIKNAYSALKMKWQGKEEILSQLEVQVKRMKENFDIKEKKLIEERDKSLQTQRIAVEKLHEMGDAFRKQLGSMLVAHQEELLQLANEKEKQIEAANEKVYCVEEEMRQLLQEMANHKKAMENKIRRLTHALNDFQQDL
;
A
#
# COMPACT_ATOMS: atom_id res chain seq x y z
N ALA A 1 30.24 12.77 -23.05
CA ALA A 1 30.26 14.18 -23.54
C ALA A 1 30.48 14.16 -25.05
N ARG A 2 29.87 15.02 -25.88
CA ARG A 2 28.89 16.10 -25.61
C ARG A 2 27.68 15.97 -26.55
N SER A 3 26.49 16.19 -26.01
CA SER A 3 25.62 17.23 -26.55
C SER A 3 25.08 18.00 -25.36
N ALA A 4 25.34 19.30 -25.30
CA ALA A 4 24.98 20.18 -24.19
C ALA A 4 24.99 21.63 -24.71
N ALA A 5 23.81 22.11 -25.14
CA ALA A 5 23.64 23.48 -25.65
C ALA A 5 22.17 23.99 -25.62
N VAL A 6 21.31 23.48 -24.73
CA VAL A 6 20.01 24.11 -24.42
C VAL A 6 19.70 23.96 -22.92
N GLY A 7 19.41 25.08 -22.24
CA GLY A 7 18.63 25.17 -20.99
C GLY A 7 19.15 24.47 -19.73
N GLU A 8 19.66 25.23 -18.76
CA GLU A 8 20.05 24.73 -17.43
C GLU A 8 18.87 24.36 -16.49
N GLY A 9 17.64 24.27 -17.00
CA GLY A 9 16.45 23.90 -16.21
C GLY A 9 16.19 22.39 -16.08
N GLY A 10 16.51 21.60 -17.12
CA GLY A 10 15.93 20.25 -17.31
C GLY A 10 16.45 19.13 -16.41
N LYS A 11 17.35 19.39 -15.44
CA LYS A 11 18.00 18.32 -14.66
C LYS A 11 17.17 17.77 -13.49
N PHE A 12 16.21 18.54 -12.96
CA PHE A 12 15.43 18.15 -11.77
C PHE A 12 14.10 17.45 -12.07
N GLU A 13 13.64 17.44 -13.33
CA GLU A 13 12.37 16.78 -13.70
C GLU A 13 12.53 15.29 -13.98
N VAL A 14 13.69 14.89 -14.53
CA VAL A 14 13.95 13.50 -14.97
C VAL A 14 13.92 12.50 -13.80
N GLU A 15 14.31 12.90 -12.59
CA GLU A 15 14.23 12.04 -11.41
C GLU A 15 12.81 11.91 -10.81
N ARG A 16 11.86 12.77 -11.23
CA ARG A 16 10.46 12.77 -10.73
C ARG A 16 9.49 11.94 -11.58
N ARG A 17 9.88 11.56 -12.80
CA ARG A 17 9.07 10.74 -13.73
C ARG A 17 9.86 9.50 -14.15
N PHE A 18 9.35 8.31 -13.85
CA PHE A 18 9.94 7.03 -14.26
C PHE A 18 8.97 6.30 -15.20
N VAL A 19 9.43 6.02 -16.42
CA VAL A 19 8.63 5.40 -17.48
C VAL A 19 9.39 4.19 -18.02
N ARG A 20 8.82 3.00 -17.84
CA ARG A 20 9.40 1.73 -18.30
C ARG A 20 8.30 0.77 -18.79
N GLY A 21 7.56 1.22 -19.79
CA GLY A 21 6.58 0.38 -20.46
C GLY A 21 7.21 -0.70 -21.34
N SER A 22 6.51 -1.82 -21.55
CA SER A 22 6.86 -2.84 -22.55
C SER A 22 8.27 -3.47 -22.39
N CYS A 23 8.77 -3.57 -21.16
CA CYS A 23 10.12 -4.09 -20.87
C CYS A 23 10.14 -5.51 -20.29
N GLY A 24 8.96 -6.09 -20.01
CA GLY A 24 8.81 -7.49 -19.61
C GLY A 24 9.06 -7.80 -18.13
N MET A 25 9.25 -6.78 -17.28
CA MET A 25 9.45 -6.93 -15.83
C MET A 25 8.35 -7.78 -15.18
N GLU A 26 8.74 -8.69 -14.30
CA GLU A 26 7.81 -9.60 -13.61
C GLU A 26 7.48 -9.11 -12.18
N GLY A 27 8.29 -8.20 -11.62
CA GLY A 27 8.03 -7.55 -10.34
C GLY A 27 8.61 -6.13 -10.22
N LEU A 28 7.95 -5.26 -9.45
CA LEU A 28 8.39 -3.88 -9.22
C LEU A 28 9.65 -3.78 -8.35
N LEU A 29 10.00 -4.85 -7.62
CA LEU A 29 11.20 -4.97 -6.80
C LEU A 29 12.51 -5.08 -7.63
N GLU A 30 12.42 -5.35 -8.94
CA GLU A 30 13.59 -5.48 -9.83
C GLU A 30 14.25 -4.13 -10.16
N VAL A 31 13.67 -3.01 -9.72
CA VAL A 31 14.14 -1.65 -10.02
C VAL A 31 14.20 -0.79 -8.76
N SER A 32 15.36 -0.18 -8.51
CA SER A 32 15.56 0.80 -7.44
C SER A 32 14.85 2.13 -7.75
N LEU A 33 13.58 2.25 -7.35
CA LEU A 33 12.78 3.48 -7.50
C LEU A 33 13.10 4.49 -6.39
N SER A 34 13.33 5.76 -6.76
CA SER A 34 13.62 6.87 -5.84
C SER A 34 12.39 7.33 -5.05
N SER A 35 12.56 7.75 -3.79
CA SER A 35 11.48 8.28 -2.94
C SER A 35 10.87 9.59 -3.46
N GLU A 36 11.63 10.35 -4.27
CA GLU A 36 11.18 11.62 -4.87
C GLU A 36 10.32 11.45 -6.13
N LEU A 37 9.98 10.21 -6.47
CA LEU A 37 9.20 9.89 -7.66
C LEU A 37 7.74 10.38 -7.53
N HIS A 38 7.31 11.22 -8.47
CA HIS A 38 5.95 11.75 -8.54
C HIS A 38 5.08 11.00 -9.57
N THR A 39 5.68 10.43 -10.61
CA THR A 39 4.99 9.67 -11.67
C THR A 39 5.71 8.36 -11.95
N LEU A 40 4.99 7.24 -11.88
CA LEU A 40 5.46 5.90 -12.23
C LEU A 40 4.58 5.32 -13.32
N ASN A 41 5.14 5.07 -14.50
CA ASN A 41 4.50 4.31 -15.56
C ASN A 41 5.27 3.01 -15.81
N ALA A 42 4.62 1.88 -15.53
CA ALA A 42 5.09 0.52 -15.79
C ALA A 42 4.02 -0.32 -16.54
N HIS A 43 3.31 0.31 -17.49
CA HIS A 43 2.33 -0.37 -18.34
C HIS A 43 2.95 -1.47 -19.24
N CYS A 44 2.14 -2.41 -19.73
CA CYS A 44 2.57 -3.45 -20.68
C CYS A 44 3.74 -4.33 -20.18
N ASN A 45 3.75 -4.68 -18.90
CA ASN A 45 4.74 -5.58 -18.30
C ASN A 45 4.06 -6.88 -17.83
N ARG A 46 4.76 -7.69 -17.02
CA ARG A 46 4.27 -9.00 -16.52
C ARG A 46 3.98 -8.98 -15.01
N ILE A 47 3.85 -7.79 -14.43
CA ILE A 47 3.73 -7.61 -12.98
C ILE A 47 2.46 -8.33 -12.49
N SER A 48 2.63 -9.29 -11.59
CA SER A 48 1.54 -10.12 -11.06
C SER A 48 1.03 -9.65 -9.69
N ARG A 49 1.84 -8.87 -8.96
CA ARG A 49 1.56 -8.34 -7.62
C ARG A 49 2.06 -6.91 -7.48
N ILE A 50 1.36 -6.10 -6.68
CA ILE A 50 1.77 -4.73 -6.37
C ILE A 50 2.54 -4.75 -5.05
N GLU A 51 3.86 -4.68 -5.14
CA GLU A 51 4.79 -4.66 -4.00
C GLU A 51 5.99 -3.76 -4.28
N GLY A 52 6.79 -3.43 -3.26
CA GLY A 52 7.96 -2.56 -3.41
C GLY A 52 7.67 -1.05 -3.53
N LEU A 53 6.41 -0.60 -3.54
CA LEU A 53 6.04 0.83 -3.62
C LEU A 53 5.99 1.55 -2.24
N GLY A 54 6.30 0.84 -1.15
CA GLY A 54 6.06 1.29 0.23
C GLY A 54 6.71 2.64 0.61
N HIS A 55 7.85 2.96 0.03
CA HIS A 55 8.63 4.19 0.29
C HIS A 55 8.26 5.38 -0.61
N LEU A 56 7.46 5.19 -1.66
CA LEU A 56 7.16 6.21 -2.68
C LEU A 56 6.08 7.21 -2.25
N ARG A 57 6.25 7.84 -1.08
CA ARG A 57 5.25 8.72 -0.46
C ARG A 57 4.88 9.95 -1.29
N ASN A 58 5.73 10.36 -2.21
CA ASN A 58 5.53 11.53 -3.08
C ASN A 58 4.81 11.19 -4.41
N LEU A 59 4.44 9.92 -4.64
CA LEU A 59 3.83 9.45 -5.89
C LEU A 59 2.40 9.99 -6.05
N GLN A 60 2.13 10.66 -7.18
CA GLN A 60 0.84 11.27 -7.52
C GLN A 60 0.16 10.57 -8.71
N HIS A 61 0.93 9.93 -9.59
CA HIS A 61 0.42 9.22 -10.77
C HIS A 61 1.05 7.83 -10.87
N LEU A 62 0.21 6.79 -10.97
CA LEU A 62 0.62 5.39 -11.11
C LEU A 62 -0.13 4.71 -12.26
N ASP A 63 0.61 4.27 -13.28
CA ASP A 63 0.08 3.45 -14.37
C ASP A 63 0.72 2.05 -14.38
N LEU A 64 -0.14 1.07 -14.12
CA LEU A 64 0.13 -0.37 -14.10
C LEU A 64 -0.78 -1.10 -15.10
N SER A 65 -1.32 -0.40 -16.10
CA SER A 65 -2.20 -0.99 -17.11
C SER A 65 -1.51 -2.09 -17.93
N SER A 66 -2.28 -3.03 -18.47
CA SER A 66 -1.76 -4.15 -19.29
C SER A 66 -0.68 -4.97 -18.55
N ASN A 67 -1.03 -5.47 -17.37
CA ASN A 67 -0.19 -6.33 -16.53
C ASN A 67 -0.99 -7.60 -16.12
N GLN A 68 -0.48 -8.40 -15.18
CA GLN A 68 -1.10 -9.65 -14.72
C GLN A 68 -1.64 -9.57 -13.28
N ILE A 69 -1.91 -8.36 -12.79
CA ILE A 69 -2.30 -8.09 -11.40
C ILE A 69 -3.68 -8.69 -11.12
N ARG A 70 -3.80 -9.48 -10.05
CA ARG A 70 -5.05 -10.16 -9.65
C ARG A 70 -5.76 -9.51 -8.45
N ARG A 71 -5.03 -8.74 -7.64
CA ARG A 71 -5.51 -8.11 -6.40
C ARG A 71 -4.94 -6.70 -6.26
N ILE A 72 -5.71 -5.81 -5.63
CA ILE A 72 -5.27 -4.45 -5.33
C ILE A 72 -4.67 -4.45 -3.92
N GLU A 73 -3.36 -4.65 -3.82
CA GLU A 73 -2.59 -4.68 -2.58
C GLU A 73 -1.40 -3.71 -2.63
N GLY A 74 -0.63 -3.55 -1.54
CA GLY A 74 0.61 -2.76 -1.52
C GLY A 74 0.52 -1.22 -1.64
N LEU A 75 -0.65 -0.66 -1.99
CA LEU A 75 -0.82 0.80 -2.22
C LEU A 75 -1.00 1.65 -0.94
N SER A 76 -1.05 1.05 0.25
CA SER A 76 -1.52 1.69 1.49
C SER A 76 -0.65 2.86 2.01
N SER A 77 0.59 3.01 1.52
CA SER A 77 1.49 4.12 1.84
C SER A 77 1.31 5.36 0.94
N LEU A 78 0.61 5.22 -0.19
CA LEU A 78 0.59 6.20 -1.28
C LEU A 78 -0.48 7.29 -1.07
N ALA A 79 -0.47 7.93 0.10
CA ALA A 79 -1.50 8.89 0.51
C ALA A 79 -1.64 10.13 -0.42
N ASN A 80 -0.62 10.43 -1.23
CA ASN A 80 -0.61 11.53 -2.20
C ASN A 80 -1.06 11.13 -3.62
N LEU A 81 -1.38 9.85 -3.86
CA LEU A 81 -1.77 9.35 -5.18
C LEU A 81 -3.08 10.00 -5.64
N ARG A 82 -3.06 10.62 -6.82
CA ARG A 82 -4.21 11.28 -7.46
C ARG A 82 -4.81 10.45 -8.59
N THR A 83 -3.97 9.83 -9.42
CA THR A 83 -4.42 8.97 -10.54
C THR A 83 -3.84 7.57 -10.44
N LEU A 84 -4.71 6.57 -10.63
CA LEU A 84 -4.37 5.15 -10.62
C LEU A 84 -4.97 4.45 -11.85
N SER A 85 -4.10 3.90 -12.69
CA SER A 85 -4.46 3.11 -13.87
C SER A 85 -4.06 1.65 -13.65
N LEU A 86 -5.07 0.78 -13.62
CA LEU A 86 -5.00 -0.69 -13.43
C LEU A 86 -5.81 -1.41 -14.52
N SER A 87 -6.03 -0.77 -15.67
CA SER A 87 -6.80 -1.35 -16.77
C SER A 87 -6.08 -2.54 -17.42
N CYS A 88 -6.80 -3.40 -18.14
CA CYS A 88 -6.23 -4.58 -18.81
C CYS A 88 -5.41 -5.48 -17.84
N ASN A 89 -6.01 -5.83 -16.71
CA ASN A 89 -5.42 -6.70 -15.69
C ASN A 89 -6.40 -7.86 -15.35
N LEU A 90 -6.08 -8.67 -14.33
CA LEU A 90 -6.84 -9.87 -13.94
C LEU A 90 -7.60 -9.68 -12.61
N ILE A 91 -7.95 -8.44 -12.26
CA ILE A 91 -8.59 -8.09 -10.99
C ILE A 91 -10.06 -8.56 -10.99
N THR A 92 -10.50 -9.21 -9.92
CA THR A 92 -11.87 -9.77 -9.78
C THR A 92 -12.75 -9.02 -8.77
N LYS A 93 -12.14 -8.26 -7.86
CA LYS A 93 -12.80 -7.52 -6.79
C LYS A 93 -12.09 -6.18 -6.54
N VAL A 94 -12.86 -5.14 -6.19
CA VAL A 94 -12.33 -3.89 -5.65
C VAL A 94 -11.99 -4.07 -4.17
N GLU A 95 -10.73 -3.82 -3.81
CA GLU A 95 -10.18 -3.87 -2.45
C GLU A 95 -8.98 -2.91 -2.31
N GLY A 96 -8.37 -2.76 -1.13
CA GLY A 96 -7.07 -2.10 -0.94
C GLY A 96 -7.00 -0.56 -1.08
N LEU A 97 -8.05 0.12 -1.55
CA LEU A 97 -8.05 1.56 -1.84
C LEU A 97 -8.16 2.48 -0.59
N GLU A 98 -8.38 1.94 0.60
CA GLU A 98 -8.89 2.66 1.78
C GLU A 98 -8.06 3.89 2.22
N LYS A 99 -6.74 3.86 1.99
CA LYS A 99 -5.80 4.91 2.41
C LYS A 99 -5.50 5.95 1.33
N LEU A 100 -6.09 5.82 0.14
CA LEU A 100 -5.84 6.68 -1.01
C LEU A 100 -6.76 7.93 -0.99
N TYR A 101 -6.67 8.72 0.08
CA TYR A 101 -7.56 9.85 0.36
C TYR A 101 -7.57 10.92 -0.76
N ASN A 102 -6.43 11.12 -1.43
CA ASN A 102 -6.28 12.10 -2.50
C ASN A 102 -6.58 11.57 -3.92
N LEU A 103 -6.99 10.30 -4.06
CA LEU A 103 -7.26 9.70 -5.36
C LEU A 103 -8.49 10.36 -6.00
N THR A 104 -8.31 10.97 -7.16
CA THR A 104 -9.37 11.63 -7.94
C THR A 104 -9.83 10.77 -9.13
N MET A 105 -8.90 10.06 -9.77
CA MET A 105 -9.18 9.25 -10.97
C MET A 105 -8.69 7.81 -10.83
N LEU A 106 -9.59 6.87 -11.10
CA LEU A 106 -9.34 5.42 -11.02
C LEU A 106 -9.81 4.74 -12.31
N ASN A 107 -8.88 4.10 -13.03
CA ASN A 107 -9.19 3.29 -14.21
C ASN A 107 -8.96 1.80 -13.91
N LEU A 108 -10.06 1.05 -13.91
CA LEU A 108 -10.15 -0.40 -13.72
C LEU A 108 -10.78 -1.10 -14.94
N SER A 109 -10.86 -0.43 -16.08
CA SER A 109 -11.44 -1.00 -17.31
C SER A 109 -10.71 -2.26 -17.79
N TYR A 110 -11.40 -3.14 -18.52
CA TYR A 110 -10.85 -4.43 -19.00
C TYR A 110 -10.24 -5.30 -17.87
N ASN A 111 -11.03 -5.57 -16.84
CA ASN A 111 -10.71 -6.53 -15.78
C ASN A 111 -11.86 -7.56 -15.66
N HIS A 112 -11.85 -8.40 -14.62
CA HIS A 112 -12.89 -9.40 -14.35
C HIS A 112 -13.73 -9.04 -13.10
N ILE A 113 -13.86 -7.74 -12.82
CA ILE A 113 -14.49 -7.24 -11.60
C ILE A 113 -15.99 -7.50 -11.64
N HIS A 114 -16.47 -8.23 -10.63
CA HIS A 114 -17.89 -8.44 -10.36
C HIS A 114 -18.28 -7.95 -8.95
N ASP A 115 -17.31 -7.92 -8.03
CA ASP A 115 -17.49 -7.42 -6.66
C ASP A 115 -16.90 -6.00 -6.50
N LEU A 116 -17.77 -5.05 -6.16
CA LEU A 116 -17.47 -3.64 -5.95
C LEU A 116 -17.44 -3.22 -4.47
N SER A 117 -17.51 -4.18 -3.52
CA SER A 117 -17.72 -3.87 -2.10
C SER A 117 -16.65 -2.96 -1.51
N GLY A 118 -15.41 -2.97 -2.02
CA GLY A 118 -14.32 -2.12 -1.55
C GLY A 118 -14.56 -0.61 -1.71
N PHE A 119 -15.49 -0.18 -2.58
CA PHE A 119 -15.90 1.23 -2.63
C PHE A 119 -16.65 1.68 -1.37
N GLN A 120 -17.23 0.77 -0.60
CA GLN A 120 -17.92 1.09 0.67
C GLN A 120 -16.93 1.64 1.72
N CYS A 121 -15.66 1.24 1.67
CA CYS A 121 -14.59 1.80 2.50
C CYS A 121 -14.15 3.22 2.09
N LEU A 122 -14.67 3.75 0.96
CA LEU A 122 -14.41 5.10 0.45
C LEU A 122 -15.63 6.03 0.62
N HIS A 123 -16.66 5.61 1.37
CA HIS A 123 -17.88 6.39 1.55
C HIS A 123 -17.67 7.60 2.47
N GLY A 124 -18.24 8.74 2.09
CA GLY A 124 -18.14 10.01 2.81
C GLY A 124 -17.38 11.09 2.04
N THR A 125 -16.83 12.06 2.78
CA THR A 125 -16.13 13.25 2.23
C THR A 125 -14.61 13.21 2.42
N SER A 126 -14.07 12.12 2.98
CA SER A 126 -12.62 11.92 3.21
C SER A 126 -11.84 11.54 1.95
N HIS A 127 -12.51 11.07 0.91
CA HIS A 127 -11.91 10.55 -0.32
C HIS A 127 -12.37 11.37 -1.52
N LYS A 128 -11.42 11.85 -2.33
CA LYS A 128 -11.67 12.82 -3.41
C LYS A 128 -12.05 12.19 -4.76
N ILE A 129 -12.48 10.93 -4.77
CA ILE A 129 -12.65 10.17 -6.01
C ILE A 129 -13.82 10.71 -6.83
N SER A 130 -13.51 11.21 -8.03
CA SER A 130 -14.45 11.91 -8.90
C SER A 130 -14.66 11.23 -10.25
N HIS A 131 -13.67 10.48 -10.73
CA HIS A 131 -13.72 9.77 -12.01
C HIS A 131 -13.41 8.28 -11.80
N ILE A 132 -14.36 7.41 -12.15
CA ILE A 132 -14.18 5.95 -12.13
C ILE A 132 -14.49 5.38 -13.53
N ASP A 133 -13.51 4.71 -14.13
CA ASP A 133 -13.69 3.90 -15.33
C ASP A 133 -13.65 2.41 -14.97
N LEU A 134 -14.73 1.70 -15.25
CA LEU A 134 -14.98 0.28 -14.99
C LEU A 134 -15.45 -0.43 -16.27
N HIS A 135 -15.35 0.17 -17.46
CA HIS A 135 -15.89 -0.46 -18.68
C HIS A 135 -15.21 -1.80 -19.01
N SER A 136 -15.87 -2.67 -19.79
CA SER A 136 -15.37 -4.03 -20.06
C SER A 136 -15.15 -4.92 -18.80
N ASN A 137 -15.97 -4.81 -17.76
CA ASN A 137 -15.92 -5.68 -16.57
C ASN A 137 -17.14 -6.62 -16.47
N CYS A 138 -17.23 -7.37 -15.37
CA CYS A 138 -18.24 -8.41 -15.12
C CYS A 138 -19.36 -7.96 -14.16
N VAL A 139 -19.57 -6.65 -13.95
CA VAL A 139 -20.59 -6.12 -13.05
C VAL A 139 -21.98 -6.40 -13.61
N ASN A 140 -22.77 -7.23 -12.92
CA ASN A 140 -24.06 -7.74 -13.40
C ASN A 140 -25.28 -7.30 -12.58
N ASN A 141 -25.08 -6.68 -11.41
CA ASN A 141 -26.15 -6.34 -10.47
C ASN A 141 -26.21 -4.82 -10.25
N ILE A 142 -27.27 -4.19 -10.77
CA ILE A 142 -27.49 -2.75 -10.67
C ILE A 142 -27.66 -2.25 -9.24
N ASN A 143 -28.28 -3.06 -8.35
CA ASN A 143 -28.42 -2.72 -6.94
C ASN A 143 -27.06 -2.77 -6.23
N HIS A 144 -26.20 -3.73 -6.57
CA HIS A 144 -24.86 -3.83 -6.00
C HIS A 144 -23.97 -2.65 -6.44
N LEU A 145 -24.02 -2.29 -7.73
CA LEU A 145 -23.38 -1.11 -8.27
C LEU A 145 -23.80 0.14 -7.49
N VAL A 146 -25.09 0.44 -7.46
CA VAL A 146 -25.66 1.62 -6.79
C VAL A 146 -25.32 1.63 -5.30
N GLN A 147 -25.45 0.51 -4.59
CA GLN A 147 -25.12 0.43 -3.17
C GLN A 147 -23.64 0.74 -2.89
N CYS A 148 -22.73 0.28 -3.76
CA CYS A 148 -21.29 0.50 -3.59
C CYS A 148 -20.86 1.91 -4.01
N THR A 149 -21.50 2.54 -5.00
CA THR A 149 -21.11 3.88 -5.48
C THR A 149 -21.87 5.04 -4.81
N LYS A 150 -23.06 4.83 -4.24
CA LYS A 150 -23.91 5.92 -3.71
C LYS A 150 -23.27 6.76 -2.60
N GLY A 151 -22.42 6.18 -1.76
CA GLY A 151 -21.71 6.90 -0.71
C GLY A 151 -20.44 7.65 -1.17
N LEU A 152 -20.07 7.54 -2.46
CA LEU A 152 -18.96 8.30 -3.04
C LEU A 152 -19.43 9.73 -3.34
N CYS A 153 -19.29 10.62 -2.35
CA CYS A 153 -19.86 11.98 -2.40
C CYS A 153 -19.22 12.88 -3.47
N CYS A 154 -18.00 12.57 -3.92
CA CYS A 154 -17.27 13.35 -4.93
C CYS A 154 -17.40 12.79 -6.36
N LEU A 155 -18.08 11.65 -6.56
CA LEU A 155 -18.15 10.96 -7.85
C LEU A 155 -19.02 11.73 -8.87
N THR A 156 -18.38 12.37 -9.84
CA THR A 156 -19.06 13.07 -10.94
C THR A 156 -19.13 12.24 -12.23
N HIS A 157 -18.10 11.42 -12.49
CA HIS A 157 -17.95 10.64 -13.71
C HIS A 157 -17.86 9.14 -13.43
N LEU A 158 -18.77 8.37 -14.03
CA LEU A 158 -18.76 6.91 -14.02
C LEU A 158 -18.81 6.35 -15.44
N THR A 159 -17.94 5.41 -15.78
CA THR A 159 -17.94 4.70 -17.08
C THR A 159 -18.02 3.20 -16.85
N LEU A 160 -19.01 2.55 -17.43
CA LEU A 160 -19.30 1.11 -17.36
C LEU A 160 -19.53 0.52 -18.76
N GLU A 161 -19.87 1.37 -19.75
CA GLU A 161 -19.81 1.09 -21.18
C GLU A 161 -18.96 2.13 -21.91
N LYS A 162 -18.11 1.65 -22.83
CA LYS A 162 -17.34 2.49 -23.76
C LYS A 162 -17.02 1.67 -25.01
N ASN A 163 -17.07 2.29 -26.19
CA ASN A 163 -16.67 1.69 -27.47
C ASN A 163 -17.26 0.27 -27.75
N GLY A 164 -18.53 0.04 -27.37
CA GLY A 164 -19.20 -1.27 -27.53
C GLY A 164 -18.70 -2.37 -26.57
N LYS A 165 -17.99 -2.00 -25.50
CA LYS A 165 -17.57 -2.90 -24.42
C LYS A 165 -18.27 -2.50 -23.11
N ALA A 166 -19.47 -3.04 -22.95
CA ALA A 166 -20.33 -2.80 -21.80
C ALA A 166 -20.11 -3.83 -20.67
N ASN A 167 -20.42 -3.43 -19.43
CA ASN A 167 -20.66 -4.39 -18.36
C ASN A 167 -22.02 -5.09 -18.57
N PRO A 168 -22.23 -6.32 -18.03
CA PRO A 168 -23.53 -6.98 -18.10
C PRO A 168 -24.69 -6.12 -17.58
N VAL A 169 -24.47 -5.33 -16.52
CA VAL A 169 -25.47 -4.41 -15.95
C VAL A 169 -26.05 -3.39 -16.94
N CYS A 170 -25.25 -2.93 -17.92
CA CYS A 170 -25.66 -1.93 -18.91
C CYS A 170 -26.78 -2.44 -19.85
N HIS A 171 -26.93 -3.76 -19.97
CA HIS A 171 -27.98 -4.41 -20.77
C HIS A 171 -29.35 -4.42 -20.06
N THR A 172 -29.43 -3.93 -18.81
CA THR A 172 -30.70 -3.80 -18.08
C THR A 172 -31.55 -2.70 -18.71
N ALA A 173 -32.81 -2.99 -19.03
CA ALA A 173 -33.73 -1.98 -19.55
C ALA A 173 -33.87 -0.81 -18.56
N GLY A 174 -33.64 0.42 -19.04
CA GLY A 174 -33.64 1.62 -18.20
C GLY A 174 -32.39 1.82 -17.34
N TYR A 175 -31.29 1.09 -17.59
CA TYR A 175 -30.06 1.17 -16.80
C TYR A 175 -29.56 2.61 -16.60
N ARG A 176 -29.53 3.44 -17.65
CA ARG A 176 -29.04 4.83 -17.58
C ARG A 176 -29.92 5.65 -16.65
N GLU A 177 -31.23 5.56 -16.82
CA GLU A 177 -32.24 6.28 -16.07
C GLU A 177 -32.20 5.87 -14.59
N ILE A 178 -32.11 4.57 -14.31
CA ILE A 178 -32.02 4.01 -12.94
C ILE A 178 -30.74 4.49 -12.26
N VAL A 179 -29.58 4.42 -12.92
CA VAL A 179 -28.30 4.84 -12.33
C VAL A 179 -28.28 6.34 -12.05
N LEU A 180 -28.71 7.18 -12.99
CA LEU A 180 -28.78 8.64 -12.79
C LEU A 180 -29.83 9.04 -11.73
N GLN A 181 -30.96 8.34 -11.64
CA GLN A 181 -31.97 8.57 -10.60
C GLN A 181 -31.47 8.19 -9.20
N MET A 182 -30.66 7.13 -9.10
CA MET A 182 -30.18 6.59 -7.81
C MET A 182 -28.86 7.19 -7.33
N LEU A 183 -28.07 7.77 -8.23
CA LEU A 183 -26.76 8.41 -8.00
C LEU A 183 -26.78 9.90 -8.44
N PRO A 184 -27.51 10.79 -7.74
CA PRO A 184 -27.68 12.19 -8.14
C PRO A 184 -26.41 13.04 -8.07
N GLN A 185 -25.27 12.48 -7.64
CA GLN A 185 -23.96 13.13 -7.73
C GLN A 185 -23.33 13.08 -9.13
N LEU A 186 -23.77 12.17 -10.01
CA LEU A 186 -23.17 12.00 -11.34
C LEU A 186 -23.57 13.13 -12.30
N THR A 187 -22.57 13.82 -12.85
CA THR A 187 -22.73 14.75 -13.98
C THR A 187 -22.66 14.03 -15.31
N ALA A 188 -21.89 12.93 -15.38
CA ALA A 188 -21.75 12.12 -16.58
C ALA A 188 -21.72 10.61 -16.28
N LEU A 189 -22.35 9.86 -17.16
CA LEU A 189 -22.40 8.39 -17.16
C LEU A 189 -22.11 7.89 -18.58
N ASP A 190 -21.18 6.94 -18.72
CA ASP A 190 -20.81 6.30 -19.99
C ASP A 190 -20.39 7.30 -21.09
N GLY A 191 -19.58 8.29 -20.70
CA GLY A 191 -19.10 9.37 -21.59
C GLY A 191 -20.17 10.37 -22.02
N ARG A 192 -21.36 10.35 -21.40
CA ARG A 192 -22.48 11.24 -21.74
C ARG A 192 -23.00 11.99 -20.52
N ASN A 193 -23.30 13.28 -20.67
CA ASN A 193 -23.88 14.12 -19.61
C ASN A 193 -25.34 13.73 -19.30
N ILE A 194 -25.95 14.39 -18.32
CA ILE A 194 -27.36 14.15 -17.94
C ILE A 194 -28.34 14.37 -19.13
N SER A 195 -28.05 15.30 -20.05
CA SER A 195 -28.82 15.52 -21.29
C SER A 195 -28.56 14.48 -22.40
N GLY A 196 -27.58 13.58 -22.23
CA GLY A 196 -27.26 12.49 -23.17
C GLY A 196 -26.23 12.85 -24.26
N GLU A 197 -25.73 14.08 -24.26
CA GLU A 197 -24.69 14.57 -25.16
C GLU A 197 -23.31 14.01 -24.74
N PRO A 198 -22.37 13.78 -25.68
CA PRO A 198 -21.03 13.33 -25.33
C PRO A 198 -20.27 14.41 -24.55
N VAL A 199 -19.59 14.02 -23.48
CA VAL A 199 -18.68 14.89 -22.71
C VAL A 199 -17.28 14.73 -23.27
N ASP A 200 -16.65 15.85 -23.66
CA ASP A 200 -15.24 15.85 -24.03
C ASP A 200 -14.37 15.87 -22.77
N PRO A 201 -13.54 14.83 -22.51
CA PRO A 201 -12.73 14.75 -21.30
C PRO A 201 -11.62 15.82 -21.22
N ALA A 202 -11.38 16.60 -22.28
CA ALA A 202 -10.35 17.63 -22.30
C ALA A 202 -10.72 18.92 -21.53
N GLU A 203 -11.99 19.25 -21.35
CA GLU A 203 -12.38 20.59 -20.86
C GLU A 203 -12.38 20.75 -19.34
N GLU A 204 -12.70 19.71 -18.54
CA GLU A 204 -12.92 19.88 -17.10
C GLU A 204 -11.66 19.88 -16.20
N ASN A 205 -10.50 19.37 -16.67
CA ASN A 205 -9.36 19.02 -15.80
C ASN A 205 -8.07 19.84 -16.01
N ARG A 206 -8.18 21.11 -16.41
CA ARG A 206 -7.03 22.02 -16.70
C ARG A 206 -6.05 22.29 -15.55
N SER A 207 -6.33 21.89 -14.30
CA SER A 207 -5.47 22.18 -13.15
C SER A 207 -4.43 21.09 -12.83
N ASP A 208 -4.73 19.82 -13.13
CA ASP A 208 -3.92 18.66 -12.72
C ASP A 208 -3.35 17.86 -13.90
N LEU A 209 -3.86 18.03 -15.13
CA LEU A 209 -3.48 17.21 -16.30
C LEU A 209 -2.27 17.72 -17.11
N GLN A 210 -1.67 18.86 -16.78
CA GLN A 210 -0.51 19.41 -17.51
C GLN A 210 0.71 18.47 -17.53
N CYS A 211 0.73 17.43 -16.68
CA CYS A 211 1.75 16.39 -16.63
C CYS A 211 1.49 15.19 -17.58
N LEU A 212 0.27 15.04 -18.10
CA LEU A 212 -0.21 13.83 -18.78
C LEU A 212 -0.27 13.94 -20.31
N GLU A 213 -0.38 15.14 -20.87
CA GLU A 213 -0.26 15.38 -22.33
C GLU A 213 1.13 14.98 -22.85
N ASP A 214 2.19 15.26 -22.07
CA ASP A 214 3.56 14.82 -22.34
C ASP A 214 3.64 13.31 -22.58
N ILE A 215 2.97 12.52 -21.73
CA ILE A 215 3.02 11.05 -21.76
C ILE A 215 2.32 10.51 -23.01
N TRP A 216 1.20 11.12 -23.42
CA TRP A 216 0.52 10.76 -24.67
C TRP A 216 1.31 11.17 -25.91
N SER A 217 2.03 12.29 -25.89
CA SER A 217 2.87 12.73 -27.01
C SER A 217 4.00 11.74 -27.33
N CYS A 218 4.53 11.06 -26.31
CA CYS A 218 5.61 10.09 -26.45
C CYS A 218 5.17 8.75 -27.08
N LEU A 219 3.86 8.47 -27.14
CA LEU A 219 3.33 7.20 -27.65
C LEU A 219 3.04 7.22 -29.16
N VAL A 220 3.14 8.38 -29.83
CA VAL A 220 2.86 8.50 -31.28
C VAL A 220 4.13 8.34 -32.12
N SER A 221 4.64 7.10 -32.20
CA SER A 221 5.53 6.68 -33.28
C SER A 221 4.72 5.97 -34.38
N PRO A 222 4.59 6.55 -35.59
CA PRO A 222 3.78 5.96 -36.66
C PRO A 222 4.44 4.72 -37.26
N GLY A 223 3.75 3.58 -37.22
CA GLY A 223 4.17 2.36 -37.89
C GLY A 223 4.00 2.41 -39.41
N CYS A 224 4.88 1.72 -40.13
CA CYS A 224 4.69 1.37 -41.55
C CYS A 224 3.52 0.37 -41.75
N PRO A 225 3.01 0.17 -42.99
CA PRO A 225 3.40 0.78 -44.27
C PRO A 225 2.23 1.35 -45.11
N SER A 226 2.52 2.24 -46.07
CA SER A 226 2.04 2.13 -47.47
C SER A 226 2.50 3.28 -48.39
N SER A 227 2.82 2.93 -49.65
CA SER A 227 2.68 3.75 -50.87
C SER A 227 3.28 5.16 -50.96
N LYS A 228 4.39 5.22 -51.71
CA LYS A 228 4.73 6.14 -52.82
C LYS A 228 5.47 7.47 -52.58
N ASP A 229 6.66 7.47 -53.18
CA ASP A 229 7.22 8.49 -54.09
C ASP A 229 7.95 9.74 -53.54
N GLN A 230 9.26 9.77 -53.87
CA GLN A 230 10.11 10.96 -54.15
C GLN A 230 10.62 11.81 -52.94
N ASN A 231 11.86 12.35 -52.93
CA ASN A 231 13.04 12.14 -53.79
C ASN A 231 14.34 12.74 -53.17
N TYR A 232 15.46 11.99 -53.13
CA TYR A 232 16.86 12.45 -52.88
C TYR A 232 17.13 13.18 -51.52
N VAL A 233 18.35 13.44 -51.02
CA VAL A 233 19.75 13.26 -51.49
C VAL A 233 20.54 12.38 -50.47
N SER A 234 21.77 11.97 -50.79
CA SER A 234 22.55 10.92 -50.08
C SER A 234 23.89 11.39 -49.49
N LEU A 235 24.38 10.66 -48.47
CA LEU A 235 25.76 10.63 -47.92
C LEU A 235 26.31 11.90 -47.22
N PRO A 236 27.44 11.81 -46.44
CA PRO A 236 28.18 10.62 -45.99
C PRO A 236 28.33 10.47 -44.46
N VAL A 237 28.59 9.25 -43.99
CA VAL A 237 29.20 9.00 -42.67
C VAL A 237 30.71 9.07 -42.81
N VAL A 238 31.39 9.87 -41.96
CA VAL A 238 32.86 9.88 -41.85
C VAL A 238 33.27 9.99 -40.38
N THR A 239 33.82 8.91 -39.84
CA THR A 239 34.62 8.90 -38.60
C THR A 239 36.09 9.13 -38.92
N PRO A 240 36.82 9.88 -38.08
CA PRO A 240 38.23 9.54 -37.85
C PRO A 240 38.63 9.50 -36.36
N HIS A 241 39.70 8.75 -36.14
CA HIS A 241 40.43 8.48 -34.90
C HIS A 241 40.55 9.62 -33.87
N ILE A 242 40.56 9.25 -32.59
CA ILE A 242 41.09 10.07 -31.49
C ILE A 242 42.43 9.49 -31.06
N ASP A 243 43.51 9.94 -31.71
CA ASP A 243 44.90 9.62 -31.34
C ASP A 243 45.78 10.88 -31.31
N GLN A 244 45.24 12.01 -30.82
CA GLN A 244 46.05 13.14 -30.36
C GLN A 244 45.29 14.09 -29.41
N ALA A 245 45.19 13.69 -28.13
CA ALA A 245 44.90 14.61 -27.02
C ALA A 245 45.77 14.37 -25.77
N LEU A 246 46.79 13.49 -25.87
CA LEU A 246 47.78 13.23 -24.80
C LEU A 246 48.88 14.32 -24.78
N ALA A 247 48.51 15.58 -24.54
CA ALA A 247 49.47 16.67 -24.51
C ALA A 247 49.09 17.90 -23.65
N HIS A 248 48.53 17.73 -22.44
CA HIS A 248 48.82 18.68 -21.35
C HIS A 248 48.61 18.05 -19.96
N PHE A 249 49.47 18.46 -19.01
CA PHE A 249 49.40 18.16 -17.58
C PHE A 249 49.32 16.70 -17.14
N ARG A 250 50.33 15.93 -17.56
CA ARG A 250 51.09 15.17 -16.55
C ARG A 250 51.74 16.15 -15.55
N GLN A 251 51.15 16.37 -14.38
CA GLN A 251 51.94 16.66 -13.18
C GLN A 251 51.40 15.88 -11.98
N ARG A 252 52.26 14.95 -11.52
CA ARG A 252 52.43 14.45 -10.15
C ARG A 252 51.16 14.07 -9.38
N THR A 253 50.85 12.77 -9.24
CA THR A 253 51.46 11.83 -8.26
C THR A 253 51.35 12.33 -6.81
N LYS A 254 50.82 11.56 -5.85
CA LYS A 254 50.90 10.10 -5.70
C LYS A 254 49.62 9.49 -5.10
N ILE A 255 49.18 8.38 -5.67
CA ILE A 255 48.70 7.22 -4.90
C ILE A 255 49.96 6.35 -4.65
N PRO A 256 50.10 5.70 -3.48
CA PRO A 256 49.88 4.23 -3.41
C PRO A 256 48.75 3.90 -2.39
N GLU A 257 47.80 2.97 -2.59
CA GLU A 257 47.75 1.71 -3.37
C GLU A 257 48.85 0.71 -2.98
N GLN A 258 48.59 -0.58 -2.72
CA GLN A 258 47.33 -1.31 -2.51
C GLN A 258 47.71 -2.72 -1.99
N ASN A 259 46.70 -3.57 -1.82
CA ASN A 259 46.73 -5.03 -1.61
C ASN A 259 46.57 -5.48 -0.15
N ALA A 260 45.54 -6.26 0.23
CA ALA A 260 45.02 -7.51 -0.36
C ALA A 260 46.00 -8.69 -0.10
N ILE A 261 45.56 -9.89 0.28
CA ILE A 261 44.25 -10.56 0.09
C ILE A 261 43.97 -11.47 1.32
N SER A 262 42.82 -11.34 1.99
CA SER A 262 41.71 -12.33 2.07
C SER A 262 41.89 -13.46 3.11
N SER A 263 40.85 -14.32 3.23
CA SER A 263 40.63 -15.38 4.24
C SER A 263 40.35 -14.86 5.67
N SER A 264 39.35 -15.31 6.46
CA SER A 264 38.63 -16.60 6.59
C SER A 264 39.55 -17.72 7.10
N THR A 265 39.21 -18.56 8.08
CA THR A 265 37.98 -18.77 8.89
C THR A 265 38.42 -19.03 10.36
N GLU A 266 37.56 -19.03 11.39
CA GLU A 266 37.07 -20.23 12.14
C GLU A 266 36.59 -19.69 13.53
N LEU A 267 35.36 -19.94 13.99
CA LEU A 267 34.81 -21.13 14.67
C LEU A 267 35.29 -21.33 16.14
N VAL A 268 34.32 -21.27 17.08
CA VAL A 268 34.10 -22.28 18.17
C VAL A 268 35.16 -22.31 19.33
N SER A 269 34.89 -22.64 20.60
CA SER A 269 33.74 -23.18 21.37
C SER A 269 33.76 -22.76 22.85
N SER A 270 32.58 -22.73 23.48
CA SER A 270 32.32 -23.09 24.91
C SER A 270 32.91 -22.19 26.03
N SER A 271 32.41 -22.23 27.28
CA SER A 271 31.39 -23.09 27.90
C SER A 271 30.51 -22.33 28.92
N GLU A 272 29.31 -22.86 29.19
CA GLU A 272 28.63 -22.68 30.50
C GLU A 272 29.51 -23.29 31.63
N PRO A 273 29.41 -22.87 32.92
CA PRO A 273 28.20 -22.83 33.76
C PRO A 273 27.89 -21.38 34.25
N GLU A 274 26.96 -21.10 35.17
CA GLU A 274 26.20 -21.94 36.09
C GLU A 274 24.84 -21.32 36.42
N LYS A 275 23.87 -22.13 36.87
CA LYS A 275 22.50 -21.66 37.18
C LYS A 275 22.17 -21.88 38.65
N ALA A 276 21.67 -20.82 39.28
CA ALA A 276 21.13 -20.74 40.65
C ALA A 276 22.14 -20.89 41.81
N GLU A 277 22.48 -19.76 42.43
CA GLU A 277 22.17 -19.59 43.86
C GLU A 277 21.85 -18.12 44.19
N LEU A 278 21.52 -17.86 45.46
CA LEU A 278 21.27 -16.54 46.06
C LEU A 278 20.01 -15.78 45.59
N ASP A 279 18.89 -16.51 45.66
CA ASP A 279 17.75 -15.97 46.40
C ASP A 279 18.20 -15.56 47.83
N LYS A 280 17.52 -14.61 48.49
CA LYS A 280 17.74 -14.20 49.90
C LYS A 280 18.89 -13.20 50.25
N ILE A 281 18.95 -12.06 49.54
CA ILE A 281 19.03 -10.75 50.24
C ILE A 281 17.62 -10.13 50.13
N TYR A 282 16.63 -10.69 50.81
CA TYR A 282 16.26 -10.30 52.17
C TYR A 282 16.12 -8.77 52.40
N SER A 283 14.91 -8.29 52.11
CA SER A 283 14.06 -7.70 53.16
C SER A 283 14.44 -6.37 53.82
N GLU A 284 14.91 -5.33 53.09
CA GLU A 284 15.05 -4.00 53.72
C GLU A 284 14.71 -2.76 52.86
N MET A 285 13.60 -2.80 52.09
CA MET A 285 13.01 -1.53 51.59
C MET A 285 11.48 -1.54 51.34
N ARG A 286 10.72 -2.45 51.99
CA ARG A 286 9.26 -2.59 51.77
C ARG A 286 8.39 -2.36 53.02
N ILE A 287 8.98 -2.03 54.17
CA ILE A 287 8.29 -1.65 55.42
C ILE A 287 8.70 -0.23 55.82
N LYS A 288 8.32 0.76 54.99
CA LYS A 288 8.33 2.19 55.38
C LYS A 288 7.48 3.12 54.48
N LYS A 289 6.46 2.58 53.81
CA LYS A 289 5.58 3.37 52.90
C LYS A 289 4.12 2.86 52.83
N MET A 290 3.65 2.23 53.91
CA MET A 290 2.22 1.88 54.08
C MET A 290 1.67 2.27 55.47
N GLU A 291 2.50 2.81 56.37
CA GLU A 291 2.08 3.21 57.72
C GLU A 291 1.63 4.69 57.76
N ASP A 292 2.28 5.57 56.99
CA ASP A 292 1.97 7.01 56.92
C ASP A 292 0.63 7.38 56.23
N GLN A 293 -0.18 6.40 55.81
CA GLN A 293 -1.49 6.63 55.17
C GLN A 293 -2.68 6.00 55.92
N ILE A 294 -2.45 5.40 57.10
CA ILE A 294 -3.51 4.85 57.96
C ILE A 294 -3.46 5.54 59.33
N SER A 295 -3.48 6.87 59.33
CA SER A 295 -3.47 7.70 60.56
C SER A 295 -4.34 8.97 60.49
N GLN A 296 -5.22 9.09 59.50
CA GLN A 296 -6.31 10.08 59.51
C GLN A 296 -7.62 9.47 58.99
N ILE A 297 -8.71 9.73 59.72
CA ILE A 297 -10.12 9.31 59.55
C ILE A 297 -10.58 8.16 60.49
N LEU A 298 -10.41 8.45 61.78
CA LEU A 298 -11.19 8.10 62.99
C LEU A 298 -10.68 9.17 64.00
N GLU A 299 -11.47 9.93 64.78
CA GLU A 299 -12.69 9.60 65.53
C GLU A 299 -13.77 10.72 65.49
N ALA A 300 -14.89 10.50 66.19
CA ALA A 300 -16.05 11.40 66.40
C ALA A 300 -16.80 10.95 67.70
N PRO A 301 -17.90 11.58 68.22
CA PRO A 301 -18.61 12.80 67.79
C PRO A 301 -18.42 14.04 68.72
N PRO A 302 -19.20 14.39 69.79
CA PRO A 302 -20.39 13.78 70.40
C PRO A 302 -21.73 14.59 70.34
N ASN A 303 -22.83 13.83 70.38
CA ASN A 303 -24.23 14.10 70.77
C ASN A 303 -24.67 15.42 71.47
N ILE A 304 -25.91 15.86 71.18
CA ILE A 304 -27.06 15.81 72.13
C ILE A 304 -28.45 15.92 71.43
N LEU A 305 -29.41 15.12 71.96
CA LEU A 305 -30.90 15.05 71.86
C LEU A 305 -31.68 15.99 70.88
N LYS A 306 -32.68 15.52 70.09
CA LYS A 306 -33.99 14.85 70.39
C LYS A 306 -34.98 15.71 71.23
N ALA A 307 -36.30 15.75 70.96
CA ALA A 307 -37.15 15.27 69.84
C ALA A 307 -38.62 15.76 70.00
N LYS A 308 -39.49 15.54 68.99
CA LYS A 308 -40.99 15.64 69.03
C LYS A 308 -41.55 17.10 69.16
N ARG A 309 -42.80 17.44 68.79
CA ARG A 309 -43.98 16.73 68.21
C ARG A 309 -45.01 17.74 67.62
N ASP A 310 -46.02 17.21 66.91
CA ASP A 310 -47.43 17.65 66.75
C ASP A 310 -47.85 19.05 66.19
N THR A 311 -48.91 18.99 65.37
CA THR A 311 -50.03 19.96 65.16
C THR A 311 -49.85 21.32 64.44
N ASP A 312 -50.86 21.66 63.62
CA ASP A 312 -51.10 22.95 62.96
C ASP A 312 -51.46 24.08 63.95
N PRO A 313 -51.48 25.37 63.52
CA PRO A 313 -52.75 25.90 62.98
C PRO A 313 -52.64 26.98 61.86
N THR A 314 -53.73 27.15 61.09
CA THR A 314 -54.30 28.41 60.47
C THR A 314 -53.37 29.53 59.93
N SER A 315 -53.62 30.21 58.81
CA SER A 315 -54.60 30.15 57.68
C SER A 315 -54.13 31.24 56.66
N GLU A 316 -54.69 31.59 55.50
CA GLU A 316 -55.91 31.27 54.72
C GLU A 316 -55.48 31.20 53.21
N SER A 317 -56.21 31.51 52.12
CA SER A 317 -57.65 31.67 51.71
C SER A 317 -57.70 31.42 50.18
N GLU A 318 -58.80 31.09 49.49
CA GLU A 318 -60.19 30.79 49.90
C GLU A 318 -60.70 29.59 49.06
N ASN A 319 -61.82 29.68 48.32
CA ASN A 319 -62.42 28.57 47.57
C ASN A 319 -62.29 28.68 46.03
N GLU A 320 -62.28 27.54 45.33
CA GLU A 320 -63.43 27.15 44.49
C GLU A 320 -63.49 25.63 44.26
N SER A 321 -64.68 25.07 43.99
CA SER A 321 -64.88 23.60 43.93
C SER A 321 -65.59 23.13 42.66
N GLY A 322 -64.97 22.20 41.93
CA GLY A 322 -65.54 21.57 40.73
C GLY A 322 -65.51 20.05 40.82
N LYS A 323 -66.68 19.41 41.04
CA LYS A 323 -66.81 17.94 41.05
C LYS A 323 -67.08 17.39 39.65
N GLU A 324 -66.30 16.39 39.26
CA GLU A 324 -66.46 15.63 38.03
C GLU A 324 -67.35 14.39 38.27
N LYS A 325 -68.35 14.12 37.41
CA LYS A 325 -68.51 12.84 36.66
C LYS A 325 -69.83 12.65 35.87
N ASN A 326 -69.67 11.94 34.75
CA ASN A 326 -70.64 11.07 34.07
C ASN A 326 -71.93 11.65 33.45
N ARG A 327 -71.88 11.84 32.12
CA ARG A 327 -73.06 11.82 31.24
C ARG A 327 -73.68 10.42 31.16
N LYS A 328 -75.01 10.32 31.12
CA LYS A 328 -75.77 9.24 30.45
C LYS A 328 -76.94 9.82 29.64
N VAL A 329 -77.43 9.04 28.68
CA VAL A 329 -78.36 9.50 27.62
C VAL A 329 -79.79 9.03 27.88
N THR A 330 -80.77 9.88 27.60
CA THR A 330 -82.19 9.48 27.44
C THR A 330 -82.87 10.28 26.31
N LYS A 331 -84.00 9.77 25.79
CA LYS A 331 -84.67 10.26 24.58
C LYS A 331 -86.09 10.79 24.85
N ARG A 332 -86.57 11.64 23.92
CA ARG A 332 -87.97 11.86 23.46
C ARG A 332 -88.98 12.65 24.32
N SER A 333 -89.64 13.58 23.60
CA SER A 333 -91.05 14.04 23.75
C SER A 333 -91.36 14.97 24.94
N LYS A 334 -92.38 15.85 24.90
CA LYS A 334 -93.55 15.95 24.01
C LYS A 334 -93.84 17.40 23.51
N LEU A 335 -94.60 17.49 22.42
CA LEU A 335 -95.40 18.61 21.91
C LEU A 335 -96.83 18.09 21.67
N PRO A 336 -97.85 18.90 21.32
CA PRO A 336 -98.07 20.35 21.52
C PRO A 336 -99.43 20.66 22.18
N THR A 337 -99.74 21.94 22.48
CA THR A 337 -101.13 22.35 22.78
C THR A 337 -101.44 23.80 22.35
N TYR A 338 -102.45 23.95 21.49
CA TYR A 338 -103.47 25.03 21.39
C TYR A 338 -103.06 26.54 21.42
N CYS A 339 -103.71 27.45 20.69
CA CYS A 339 -104.61 27.32 19.53
C CYS A 339 -104.92 28.70 18.91
N ARG A 340 -105.12 28.76 17.59
CA ARG A 340 -106.21 29.53 16.95
C ARG A 340 -106.29 29.22 15.45
N THR A 341 -107.48 28.84 14.99
CA THR A 341 -107.79 28.73 13.56
C THR A 341 -109.09 29.48 13.31
N THR A 342 -109.05 30.51 12.47
CA THR A 342 -110.21 31.35 12.15
C THR A 342 -110.61 31.13 10.70
N LEU A 343 -111.74 30.45 10.46
CA LEU A 343 -112.54 30.54 9.23
C LEU A 343 -113.75 29.61 9.31
N SER A 344 -114.96 30.17 9.22
CA SER A 344 -115.92 29.81 8.17
C SER A 344 -117.04 30.86 8.11
N THR A 345 -117.88 30.80 7.09
CA THR A 345 -118.84 31.85 6.73
C THR A 345 -120.30 31.39 6.71
N ARG A 346 -121.19 32.41 6.74
CA ARG A 346 -122.52 32.51 6.10
C ARG A 346 -123.82 32.17 6.87
N CYS A 347 -124.76 33.08 6.61
CA CYS A 347 -126.23 33.01 6.65
C CYS A 347 -126.89 32.76 8.03
N HIS A 348 -127.82 33.60 8.51
CA HIS A 348 -129.03 34.22 7.91
C HIS A 348 -130.15 33.21 7.57
N ALA A 349 -131.20 33.23 8.39
CA ALA A 349 -132.57 33.46 7.92
C ALA A 349 -133.35 34.26 9.00
N ASN A 350 -134.19 35.19 8.54
CA ASN A 350 -135.12 36.02 9.33
C ASN A 350 -136.54 35.74 8.74
N PRO A 351 -137.67 36.32 9.19
CA PRO A 351 -137.88 37.20 10.35
C PRO A 351 -139.11 36.85 11.22
N LEU A 352 -139.24 37.53 12.37
CA LEU A 352 -140.52 37.70 13.07
C LEU A 352 -140.82 39.19 13.26
N LYS A 353 -142.10 39.58 13.16
CA LYS A 353 -142.56 40.98 13.16
C LYS A 353 -143.04 41.41 14.55
N ASN A 354 -142.70 42.63 14.96
CA ASN A 354 -143.62 43.70 15.43
C ASN A 354 -142.78 44.91 15.92
N LYS A 355 -142.95 46.11 15.34
CA LYS A 355 -143.86 47.21 15.76
C LYS A 355 -143.40 47.93 17.05
N VAL A 356 -143.50 49.26 17.19
CA VAL A 356 -144.26 50.29 16.44
C VAL A 356 -143.36 51.52 16.14
N THR A 357 -143.84 52.45 15.30
CA THR A 357 -143.44 53.87 15.22
C THR A 357 -143.75 54.61 16.55
N ASP A 358 -143.28 55.84 16.85
CA ASP A 358 -142.88 56.97 15.99
C ASP A 358 -141.92 57.96 16.70
N ARG A 359 -141.26 58.85 15.92
CA ARG A 359 -140.50 60.08 16.28
C ARG A 359 -139.17 60.01 17.06
N TYR A 360 -138.08 60.50 16.44
CA TYR A 360 -137.33 61.75 16.76
C TYR A 360 -135.89 61.71 16.15
N PRO A 361 -135.38 62.77 15.46
CA PRO A 361 -134.26 62.59 14.51
C PRO A 361 -132.91 63.29 14.83
N ASP A 362 -132.50 63.48 16.09
CA ASP A 362 -131.26 64.24 16.41
C ASP A 362 -129.96 63.40 16.57
N ILE A 363 -130.06 62.08 16.68
CA ILE A 363 -128.94 61.21 17.14
C ILE A 363 -127.87 60.97 16.06
N CYS A 364 -128.20 61.09 14.77
CA CYS A 364 -127.38 60.55 13.68
C CYS A 364 -126.04 61.29 13.45
N HIS A 365 -125.92 62.57 13.81
CA HIS A 365 -124.71 63.35 13.53
C HIS A 365 -123.53 63.01 14.46
N ALA A 366 -123.79 62.70 15.74
CA ALA A 366 -122.74 62.42 16.72
C ALA A 366 -121.95 61.14 16.39
N LEU A 367 -122.66 60.09 15.95
CA LEU A 367 -122.09 58.77 15.65
C LEU A 367 -121.06 58.80 14.50
N ILE A 368 -121.18 59.75 13.56
CA ILE A 368 -120.24 59.89 12.44
C ILE A 368 -118.91 60.47 12.94
N GLN A 369 -118.96 61.47 13.84
CA GLN A 369 -117.77 62.16 14.33
C GLN A 369 -116.88 61.26 15.19
N GLU A 370 -117.45 60.36 16.00
CA GLU A 370 -116.68 59.35 16.73
C GLU A 370 -115.99 58.34 15.79
N LEU A 371 -116.67 57.93 14.72
CA LEU A 371 -116.16 56.92 13.78
C LEU A 371 -114.90 57.39 13.05
N ASP A 372 -114.81 58.68 12.70
CA ASP A 372 -113.63 59.24 12.04
C ASP A 372 -112.45 59.47 13.01
N GLN A 373 -112.72 59.87 14.26
CA GLN A 373 -111.67 59.87 15.30
C GLN A 373 -111.11 58.46 15.53
N GLU A 374 -111.97 57.44 15.54
CA GLU A 374 -111.56 56.03 15.71
C GLU A 374 -110.70 55.52 14.54
N LYS A 375 -111.00 55.93 13.30
CA LYS A 375 -110.11 55.67 12.14
C LYS A 375 -108.74 56.31 12.32
N GLU A 376 -108.69 57.56 12.80
CA GLU A 376 -107.42 58.28 13.00
C GLU A 376 -106.56 57.63 14.10
N ARG A 377 -107.17 57.21 15.21
CA ARG A 377 -106.51 56.43 16.27
C ARG A 377 -105.91 55.13 15.71
N ARG A 378 -106.68 54.39 14.91
CA ARG A 378 -106.22 53.14 14.28
C ARG A 378 -105.07 53.36 13.30
N TRP A 379 -105.15 54.39 12.46
CA TRP A 379 -104.05 54.71 11.54
C TRP A 379 -102.76 55.09 12.30
N LYS A 380 -102.87 55.89 13.37
CA LYS A 380 -101.74 56.21 14.25
C LYS A 380 -101.15 54.95 14.93
N ALA A 381 -101.99 54.02 15.37
CA ALA A 381 -101.56 52.73 15.92
C ALA A 381 -100.86 51.85 14.87
N GLU A 382 -101.40 51.72 13.66
CA GLU A 382 -100.82 50.93 12.57
C GLU A 382 -99.46 51.50 12.10
N GLN A 383 -99.30 52.83 12.10
CA GLN A 383 -98.02 53.47 11.81
C GLN A 383 -96.98 53.26 12.94
N ALA A 384 -97.43 53.20 14.20
CA ALA A 384 -96.55 52.83 15.32
C ALA A 384 -96.15 51.34 15.24
N GLU A 385 -97.08 50.45 14.91
CA GLU A 385 -96.83 49.02 14.71
C GLU A 385 -95.83 48.76 13.58
N LYS A 386 -95.99 49.40 12.42
CA LYS A 386 -95.03 49.28 11.30
C LYS A 386 -93.63 49.70 11.70
N LYS A 387 -93.47 50.85 12.37
CA LYS A 387 -92.19 51.31 12.91
C LYS A 387 -91.59 50.33 13.92
N LEU A 388 -92.42 49.76 14.81
CA LEU A 388 -91.98 48.77 15.79
C LEU A 388 -91.49 47.48 15.10
N ILE A 389 -92.22 46.97 14.09
CA ILE A 389 -91.82 45.79 13.31
C ILE A 389 -90.51 46.04 12.56
N GLU A 390 -90.26 47.26 12.08
CA GLU A 390 -88.99 47.62 11.44
C GLU A 390 -87.83 47.69 12.43
N HIS A 391 -88.04 48.24 13.63
CA HIS A 391 -87.04 48.21 14.70
C HIS A 391 -86.74 46.77 15.15
N VAL A 392 -87.75 45.91 15.27
CA VAL A 392 -87.57 44.48 15.57
C VAL A 392 -86.79 43.78 14.45
N ARG A 393 -87.06 44.07 13.17
CA ARG A 393 -86.28 43.54 12.04
C ARG A 393 -84.82 44.03 12.06
N ALA A 394 -84.57 45.29 12.41
CA ALA A 394 -83.22 45.84 12.53
C ALA A 394 -82.44 45.17 13.70
N LEU A 395 -83.06 45.02 14.87
CA LEU A 395 -82.48 44.31 16.01
C LEU A 395 -82.20 42.83 15.71
N GLN A 396 -83.11 42.15 15.01
CA GLN A 396 -82.90 40.76 14.55
C GLN A 396 -81.78 40.63 13.51
N LYS A 397 -81.49 41.67 12.73
CA LYS A 397 -80.32 41.72 11.83
C LYS A 397 -79.04 41.89 12.64
N HIS A 398 -78.97 42.90 13.52
CA HIS A 398 -77.82 43.12 14.40
C HIS A 398 -77.46 41.87 15.22
N ALA A 399 -78.44 41.22 15.85
CA ALA A 399 -78.24 40.01 16.65
C ALA A 399 -77.81 38.77 15.84
N LYS A 400 -77.89 38.80 14.50
CA LYS A 400 -77.28 37.78 13.62
C LYS A 400 -75.86 38.16 13.23
N GLU A 401 -75.62 39.43 12.92
CA GLU A 401 -74.29 39.95 12.58
C GLU A 401 -73.32 39.84 13.77
N GLU A 402 -73.78 40.17 14.97
CA GLU A 402 -73.07 39.98 16.24
C GLU A 402 -72.70 38.50 16.49
N LYS A 403 -73.64 37.57 16.25
CA LYS A 403 -73.36 36.12 16.38
C LYS A 403 -72.36 35.61 15.34
N ASN A 404 -72.37 36.15 14.13
CA ASN A 404 -71.37 35.83 13.11
C ASN A 404 -69.99 36.34 13.51
N ILE A 405 -69.89 37.58 14.01
CA ILE A 405 -68.65 38.18 14.53
C ILE A 405 -68.13 37.36 15.72
N GLN A 406 -68.98 37.02 16.68
CA GLN A 406 -68.62 36.19 17.85
C GLN A 406 -68.13 34.80 17.42
N SER A 407 -68.80 34.15 16.47
CA SER A 407 -68.39 32.84 15.93
C SER A 407 -67.04 32.91 15.23
N MET A 408 -66.78 33.98 14.47
CA MET A 408 -65.49 34.20 13.82
C MET A 408 -64.38 34.52 14.83
N ALA A 409 -64.66 35.31 15.87
CA ALA A 409 -63.72 35.61 16.93
C ALA A 409 -63.31 34.35 17.73
N VAL A 410 -64.24 33.43 17.98
CA VAL A 410 -63.92 32.12 18.58
C VAL A 410 -63.02 31.31 17.65
N TYR A 411 -63.37 31.19 16.36
CA TYR A 411 -62.56 30.43 15.39
C TYR A 411 -61.13 30.99 15.21
N THR A 412 -60.96 32.31 15.14
CA THR A 412 -59.62 32.93 15.07
C THR A 412 -58.84 32.76 16.37
N THR A 413 -59.52 32.85 17.52
CA THR A 413 -58.90 32.62 18.84
C THR A 413 -58.40 31.18 19.00
N ASP A 414 -59.20 30.18 18.60
CA ASP A 414 -58.80 28.78 18.72
C ASP A 414 -57.70 28.40 17.72
N ARG A 415 -57.73 28.96 16.50
CA ARG A 415 -56.61 28.85 15.55
C ARG A 415 -55.33 29.49 16.09
N LEU A 416 -55.43 30.61 16.79
CA LEU A 416 -54.26 31.25 17.44
C LEU A 416 -53.71 30.39 18.59
N LYS A 417 -54.58 29.84 19.45
CA LYS A 417 -54.17 28.89 20.50
C LYS A 417 -53.44 27.69 19.92
N GLU A 418 -53.94 27.12 18.81
CA GLU A 418 -53.31 25.97 18.17
C GLU A 418 -51.91 26.30 17.64
N LEU A 419 -51.73 27.46 16.99
CA LEU A 419 -50.42 27.92 16.54
C LEU A 419 -49.45 28.13 17.71
N ILE A 420 -49.89 28.78 18.79
CA ILE A 420 -49.08 29.01 20.01
C ILE A 420 -48.71 27.67 20.69
N LEU A 421 -49.60 26.68 20.69
CA LEU A 421 -49.31 25.34 21.21
C LEU A 421 -48.29 24.59 20.34
N ARG A 422 -48.43 24.66 19.00
CA ARG A 422 -47.45 24.09 18.05
C ARG A 422 -46.07 24.75 18.23
N GLU A 423 -46.01 26.07 18.34
CA GLU A 423 -44.77 26.83 18.58
C GLU A 423 -44.12 26.46 19.92
N ARG A 424 -44.89 26.40 21.01
CA ARG A 424 -44.40 25.95 22.34
C ARG A 424 -43.85 24.52 22.28
N ASN A 425 -44.51 23.62 21.56
CA ASN A 425 -44.06 22.23 21.40
C ASN A 425 -42.77 22.13 20.57
N VAL A 426 -42.61 22.94 19.52
CA VAL A 426 -41.36 23.03 18.75
C VAL A 426 -40.23 23.62 19.61
N LYS A 427 -40.51 24.71 20.35
CA LYS A 427 -39.55 25.31 21.28
C LYS A 427 -39.09 24.33 22.37
N ALA A 428 -40.01 23.53 22.93
CA ALA A 428 -39.68 22.51 23.93
C ALA A 428 -38.77 21.41 23.36
N ARG A 429 -38.99 20.97 22.11
CA ARG A 429 -38.11 20.02 21.42
C ARG A 429 -36.72 20.61 21.19
N LEU A 430 -36.63 21.78 20.56
CA LEU A 430 -35.36 22.48 20.32
C LEU A 430 -34.59 22.75 21.62
N GLN A 431 -35.29 22.99 22.74
CA GLN A 431 -34.67 23.16 24.05
C GLN A 431 -34.11 21.85 24.62
N ALA A 432 -34.75 20.70 24.36
CA ALA A 432 -34.22 19.38 24.68
C ALA A 432 -33.04 19.01 23.77
N ASP A 433 -33.14 19.26 22.46
CA ASP A 433 -32.08 19.03 21.49
C ASP A 433 -30.80 19.82 21.86
N VAL A 434 -30.97 21.09 22.27
CA VAL A 434 -29.87 21.94 22.78
C VAL A 434 -29.30 21.44 24.11
N GLN A 435 -30.09 20.79 24.97
CA GLN A 435 -29.57 20.16 26.19
C GLN A 435 -28.78 18.88 25.87
N GLN A 436 -29.25 18.05 24.95
CA GLN A 436 -28.52 16.86 24.48
C GLN A 436 -27.18 17.25 23.83
N LEU A 437 -27.19 18.19 22.88
CA LEU A 437 -25.99 18.67 22.20
C LEU A 437 -24.98 19.29 23.17
N LYS A 438 -25.41 19.93 24.26
CA LYS A 438 -24.52 20.38 25.33
C LYS A 438 -23.88 19.21 26.07
N GLY A 439 -24.64 18.21 26.50
CA GLY A 439 -24.11 17.02 27.16
C GLY A 439 -23.14 16.23 26.27
N GLU A 440 -23.42 16.15 24.96
CA GLU A 440 -22.51 15.55 23.97
C GLU A 440 -21.24 16.39 23.78
N THR A 441 -21.34 17.72 23.74
CA THR A 441 -20.19 18.63 23.68
C THR A 441 -19.31 18.52 24.94
N GLU A 442 -19.92 18.46 26.12
CA GLU A 442 -19.21 18.26 27.39
C GLU A 442 -18.52 16.89 27.43
N ARG A 443 -19.18 15.82 26.97
CA ARG A 443 -18.57 14.49 26.85
C ARG A 443 -17.37 14.50 25.90
N LEU A 444 -17.53 15.02 24.69
CA LEU A 444 -16.45 15.12 23.69
C LEU A 444 -15.30 16.01 24.18
N THR A 445 -15.58 17.07 24.93
CA THR A 445 -14.55 17.92 25.55
C THR A 445 -13.77 17.16 26.61
N ASN A 446 -14.43 16.34 27.43
CA ASN A 446 -13.78 15.48 28.42
C ASN A 446 -12.95 14.36 27.77
N GLU A 447 -13.46 13.73 26.70
CA GLU A 447 -12.73 12.74 25.90
C GLU A 447 -11.48 13.35 25.25
N LEU A 448 -11.59 14.55 24.67
CA LEU A 448 -10.47 15.30 24.09
C LEU A 448 -9.41 15.68 25.15
N ASN A 449 -9.84 16.09 26.34
CA ASN A 449 -8.92 16.40 27.44
C ASN A 449 -8.22 15.15 27.98
N GLN A 450 -8.90 13.99 28.04
CA GLN A 450 -8.26 12.72 28.39
C GLN A 450 -7.25 12.26 27.31
N ALA A 451 -7.57 12.46 26.03
CA ALA A 451 -6.64 12.18 24.93
C ALA A 451 -5.39 13.06 25.00
N ARG A 452 -5.56 14.37 25.20
CA ARG A 452 -4.44 15.33 25.40
C ARG A 452 -3.58 14.98 26.61
N ASN A 453 -4.18 14.60 27.75
CA ASN A 453 -3.41 14.21 28.92
C ASN A 453 -2.50 13.01 28.61
N LYS A 454 -3.04 11.96 27.97
CA LYS A 454 -2.26 10.79 27.51
C LYS A 454 -1.17 11.17 26.50
N GLU A 455 -1.46 12.09 25.59
CA GLU A 455 -0.46 12.64 24.66
C GLU A 455 0.70 13.31 25.41
N THR A 456 0.43 14.14 26.43
CA THR A 456 1.50 14.76 27.23
C THR A 456 2.27 13.76 28.10
N GLU A 457 1.67 12.63 28.49
CA GLU A 457 2.39 11.55 29.19
C GLU A 457 3.32 10.79 28.24
N LEU A 458 2.85 10.48 27.03
CA LEU A 458 3.66 9.86 25.98
C LEU A 458 4.82 10.79 25.54
N GLN A 459 4.58 12.09 25.38
CA GLN A 459 5.63 13.07 25.08
C GLN A 459 6.71 13.12 26.18
N LYS A 460 6.32 13.09 27.47
CA LYS A 460 7.28 13.03 28.59
C LYS A 460 8.07 11.71 28.62
N ALA A 461 7.41 10.59 28.32
CA ALA A 461 8.09 9.29 28.22
C ALA A 461 9.09 9.27 27.05
N MET A 462 8.74 9.87 25.91
CA MET A 462 9.62 10.00 24.75
C MET A 462 10.84 10.89 25.06
N GLN A 463 10.63 12.06 25.68
CA GLN A 463 11.72 12.94 26.13
C GLN A 463 12.65 12.26 27.14
N ALA A 464 12.12 11.46 28.08
CA ALA A 464 12.93 10.68 29.01
C ALA A 464 13.77 9.61 28.28
N LEU A 465 13.23 8.96 27.25
CA LEU A 465 13.97 8.01 26.41
C LEU A 465 15.06 8.71 25.58
N GLU A 466 14.75 9.84 24.93
CA GLU A 466 15.71 10.68 24.21
C GLU A 466 16.87 11.14 25.12
N GLU A 467 16.56 11.56 26.36
CA GLU A 467 17.57 11.86 27.37
C GLU A 467 18.45 10.65 27.72
N THR A 468 17.88 9.44 27.86
CA THR A 468 18.68 8.24 28.15
C THR A 468 19.55 7.80 26.98
N LEU A 469 19.06 7.95 25.73
CA LEU A 469 19.84 7.68 24.52
C LEU A 469 20.99 8.67 24.38
N SER A 470 20.75 9.97 24.56
CA SER A 470 21.78 11.02 24.57
C SER A 470 22.86 10.76 25.63
N LYS A 471 22.47 10.32 26.84
CA LYS A 471 23.41 9.92 27.91
C LYS A 471 24.22 8.66 27.53
N MET A 472 23.61 7.68 26.86
CA MET A 472 24.30 6.48 26.38
C MET A 472 25.27 6.78 25.22
N GLU A 473 24.89 7.65 24.28
CA GLU A 473 25.72 8.06 23.15
C GLU A 473 26.93 8.90 23.61
N THR A 474 26.70 9.86 24.52
CA THR A 474 27.81 10.64 25.11
C THR A 474 28.78 9.76 25.91
N GLN A 475 28.30 8.75 26.64
CA GLN A 475 29.15 7.74 27.28
C GLN A 475 29.94 6.91 26.25
N ARG A 476 29.31 6.43 25.18
CA ARG A 476 30.00 5.71 24.09
C ARG A 476 31.08 6.56 23.39
N LEU A 477 30.82 7.85 23.20
CA LEU A 477 31.78 8.79 22.61
C LEU A 477 32.95 9.08 23.57
N GLN A 478 32.69 9.23 24.88
CA GLN A 478 33.74 9.35 25.89
C GLN A 478 34.61 8.09 25.93
N GLN A 479 34.01 6.90 25.95
CA GLN A 479 34.75 5.65 25.98
C GLN A 479 35.63 5.46 24.73
N ARG A 480 35.10 5.71 23.53
CA ARG A 480 35.90 5.73 22.28
C ARG A 480 37.02 6.76 22.30
N THR A 481 36.81 7.91 22.95
CA THR A 481 37.86 8.95 23.08
C THR A 481 39.01 8.47 23.97
N ILE A 482 38.71 7.73 25.05
CA ILE A 482 39.71 7.11 25.92
C ILE A 482 40.46 5.99 25.17
N GLU A 483 39.75 5.13 24.44
CA GLU A 483 40.33 4.05 23.62
C GLU A 483 41.30 4.61 22.55
N VAL A 484 40.93 5.72 21.88
CA VAL A 484 41.80 6.42 20.93
C VAL A 484 43.02 7.05 21.62
N GLN A 485 42.84 7.71 22.77
CA GLN A 485 43.97 8.29 23.52
C GLN A 485 44.95 7.21 24.01
N GLU A 486 44.46 6.04 24.44
CA GLU A 486 45.34 4.90 24.74
C GLU A 486 46.09 4.40 23.50
N ALA A 487 45.44 4.34 22.33
CA ALA A 487 46.08 3.93 21.08
C ALA A 487 47.16 4.94 20.64
N GLU A 488 46.90 6.25 20.75
CA GLU A 488 47.88 7.31 20.47
C GLU A 488 49.08 7.26 21.42
N LEU A 489 48.85 7.02 22.72
CA LEU A 489 49.93 6.85 23.71
C LEU A 489 50.79 5.61 23.42
N LYS A 490 50.16 4.49 23.05
CA LYS A 490 50.86 3.25 22.66
C LYS A 490 51.66 3.47 21.37
N ALA A 491 51.09 4.13 20.36
CA ALA A 491 51.79 4.49 19.13
C ALA A 491 52.99 5.43 19.38
N SER A 492 52.82 6.45 20.23
CA SER A 492 53.91 7.38 20.59
C SER A 492 55.03 6.70 21.39
N ALA A 493 54.71 5.70 22.21
CA ALA A 493 55.72 4.88 22.89
C ALA A 493 56.53 4.04 21.87
N SER A 494 55.86 3.34 20.95
CA SER A 494 56.50 2.57 19.88
C SER A 494 57.34 3.45 18.95
N GLU A 495 56.91 4.67 18.64
CA GLU A 495 57.71 5.59 17.83
C GLU A 495 59.00 6.01 18.54
N ARG A 496 58.95 6.29 19.85
CA ARG A 496 60.15 6.61 20.65
C ARG A 496 61.13 5.44 20.66
N GLU A 497 60.65 4.21 20.79
CA GLU A 497 61.46 3.00 20.71
C GLU A 497 62.14 2.87 19.33
N VAL A 498 61.39 3.05 18.24
CA VAL A 498 61.94 3.09 16.87
C VAL A 498 62.96 4.22 16.70
N GLN A 499 62.76 5.39 17.31
CA GLN A 499 63.74 6.48 17.28
C GLN A 499 65.03 6.14 18.06
N LEU A 500 64.92 5.53 19.24
CA LEU A 500 66.08 5.04 20.03
C LEU A 500 66.87 3.98 19.25
N LEU A 501 66.19 3.01 18.63
CA LEU A 501 66.81 2.01 17.76
C LEU A 501 67.50 2.66 16.55
N ARG A 502 66.90 3.68 15.92
CA ARG A 502 67.52 4.47 14.83
C ARG A 502 68.70 5.34 15.28
N ILE A 503 68.79 5.72 16.55
CA ILE A 503 69.95 6.42 17.13
C ILE A 503 71.08 5.41 17.40
N SER A 504 70.77 4.29 18.04
CA SER A 504 71.70 3.18 18.27
C SER A 504 72.31 2.68 16.94
N PHE A 505 71.48 2.43 15.92
CA PHE A 505 71.95 2.04 14.59
C PHE A 505 72.85 3.09 13.93
N ARG A 506 72.56 4.40 14.12
CA ARG A 506 73.45 5.47 13.65
C ARG A 506 74.80 5.45 14.38
N GLN A 507 74.81 5.30 15.70
CA GLN A 507 76.06 5.18 16.48
C GLN A 507 76.89 3.95 16.07
N GLN A 508 76.26 2.81 15.80
CA GLN A 508 76.96 1.63 15.29
C GLN A 508 77.51 1.86 13.87
N LYS A 509 76.74 2.52 12.98
CA LYS A 509 77.21 2.91 11.64
C LYS A 509 78.37 3.90 11.69
N GLU A 510 78.40 4.81 12.67
CA GLU A 510 79.48 5.76 12.91
C GLU A 510 80.75 5.06 13.41
N LYS A 511 80.62 4.13 14.36
CA LYS A 511 81.72 3.25 14.79
C LYS A 511 82.29 2.42 13.65
N VAL A 512 81.42 1.87 12.79
CA VAL A 512 81.84 1.14 11.58
C VAL A 512 82.60 2.06 10.61
N LYS A 513 82.19 3.32 10.43
CA LYS A 513 82.97 4.30 9.64
C LYS A 513 84.33 4.58 10.26
N GLN A 514 84.41 4.84 11.56
CA GLN A 514 85.68 5.10 12.26
C GLN A 514 86.64 3.90 12.14
N LEU A 515 86.12 2.68 12.25
CA LEU A 515 86.89 1.45 11.97
C LEU A 515 87.32 1.34 10.50
N HIS A 516 86.50 1.82 9.56
CA HIS A 516 86.85 1.88 8.13
C HIS A 516 87.93 2.91 7.82
N GLU A 517 87.89 4.09 8.44
CA GLU A 517 88.89 5.14 8.29
C GLU A 517 90.24 4.71 8.90
N LEU A 518 90.21 4.05 10.07
CA LEU A 518 91.38 3.40 10.66
C LEU A 518 91.92 2.26 9.79
N LEU A 519 91.04 1.48 9.15
CA LEU A 519 91.43 0.46 8.17
C LEU A 519 92.09 1.09 6.94
N ILE A 520 91.53 2.15 6.36
CA ILE A 520 92.08 2.83 5.17
C ILE A 520 93.45 3.46 5.48
N LEU A 521 93.63 4.07 6.65
CA LEU A 521 94.92 4.60 7.08
C LEU A 521 95.96 3.47 7.23
N ARG A 522 95.60 2.37 7.91
CA ARG A 522 96.45 1.20 8.08
C ARG A 522 96.75 0.48 6.76
N GLU A 523 95.80 0.45 5.83
CA GLU A 523 95.97 -0.13 4.50
C GLU A 523 96.85 0.75 3.61
N GLN A 524 96.79 2.08 3.72
CA GLN A 524 97.74 2.97 3.04
C GLN A 524 99.16 2.84 3.59
N GLU A 525 99.30 2.58 4.88
CA GLU A 525 100.58 2.30 5.52
C GLU A 525 101.15 0.94 5.05
N GLN A 526 100.33 -0.12 5.05
CA GLN A 526 100.72 -1.44 4.55
C GLN A 526 100.94 -1.50 3.02
N ARG A 527 100.19 -0.73 2.22
CA ARG A 527 100.38 -0.67 0.75
C ARG A 527 101.74 -0.10 0.34
N LYS A 528 102.35 0.78 1.16
CA LYS A 528 103.73 1.25 0.95
C LYS A 528 104.79 0.19 1.24
N GLU A 529 104.45 -0.83 2.03
CA GLU A 529 105.34 -1.95 2.39
C GLU A 529 105.18 -3.13 1.41
N LEU A 530 103.94 -3.37 0.96
CA LEU A 530 103.54 -4.48 0.08
C LEU A 530 103.83 -4.27 -1.41
N GLU A 531 104.32 -3.11 -1.85
CA GLU A 531 104.74 -2.87 -3.25
C GLU A 531 105.97 -3.71 -3.69
N THR A 532 106.52 -4.56 -2.81
CA THR A 532 107.81 -5.24 -3.01
C THR A 532 107.80 -6.76 -3.20
N ARG A 533 106.73 -7.52 -2.87
CA ARG A 533 106.74 -9.01 -2.94
C ARG A 533 105.44 -9.66 -3.45
N VAL A 534 105.59 -10.90 -3.94
CA VAL A 534 104.87 -11.46 -5.10
C VAL A 534 103.71 -12.43 -4.77
N ALA A 535 102.63 -12.29 -5.56
CA ALA A 535 101.56 -13.25 -5.95
C ALA A 535 100.76 -14.05 -4.90
N LEU A 536 99.43 -14.00 -5.05
CA LEU A 536 98.44 -14.89 -4.43
C LEU A 536 98.10 -16.06 -5.37
N ASN A 537 98.40 -17.30 -4.96
CA ASN A 537 97.74 -18.55 -5.39
C ASN A 537 98.24 -19.74 -4.53
N GLY A 538 98.28 -19.56 -3.20
CA GLY A 538 98.75 -20.59 -2.26
C GLY A 538 97.66 -21.63 -1.89
N PRO A 539 98.02 -22.90 -1.63
CA PRO A 539 97.04 -23.95 -1.31
C PRO A 539 96.29 -23.72 0.01
N GLU A 540 96.89 -22.99 0.95
CA GLU A 540 96.29 -22.61 2.23
C GLU A 540 94.99 -21.81 2.06
N PHE A 541 94.89 -20.99 1.00
CA PHE A 541 93.67 -20.25 0.68
C PHE A 541 92.54 -21.17 0.20
N GLN A 542 92.86 -22.23 -0.55
CA GLN A 542 91.84 -23.20 -0.99
C GLN A 542 91.33 -24.08 0.16
N ASP A 543 92.20 -24.50 1.08
CA ASP A 543 91.77 -25.23 2.29
C ASP A 543 90.90 -24.36 3.21
N ALA A 544 91.29 -23.09 3.41
CA ALA A 544 90.49 -22.13 4.17
C ALA A 544 89.11 -21.88 3.52
N LEU A 545 89.05 -21.74 2.19
CA LEU A 545 87.78 -21.57 1.46
C LEU A 545 86.90 -22.83 1.57
N SER A 546 87.49 -24.03 1.42
CA SER A 546 86.78 -25.30 1.53
C SER A 546 86.17 -25.49 2.92
N LYS A 547 86.93 -25.18 3.99
CA LYS A 547 86.43 -25.23 5.37
C LYS A 547 85.33 -24.19 5.64
N ALA A 548 85.38 -23.02 5.00
CA ALA A 548 84.35 -22.00 5.12
C ALA A 548 83.03 -22.43 4.43
N VAL A 549 83.12 -22.97 3.20
CA VAL A 549 81.97 -23.48 2.44
C VAL A 549 81.29 -24.63 3.19
N ALA A 550 82.04 -25.68 3.56
CA ALA A 550 81.48 -26.85 4.25
C ALA A 550 80.77 -26.49 5.58
N LYS A 551 81.25 -25.45 6.28
CA LYS A 551 80.63 -24.96 7.52
C LYS A 551 79.30 -24.24 7.28
N GLU A 552 79.14 -23.56 6.15
CA GLU A 552 77.89 -22.88 5.80
C GLU A 552 76.89 -23.84 5.15
N GLU A 553 77.35 -24.82 4.36
CA GLU A 553 76.54 -25.94 3.88
C GLU A 553 75.92 -26.72 5.06
N GLN A 554 76.71 -27.05 6.09
CA GLN A 554 76.23 -27.74 7.29
C GLN A 554 75.20 -26.91 8.10
N ARG A 555 75.30 -25.57 8.08
CA ARG A 555 74.27 -24.68 8.65
C ARG A 555 72.99 -24.63 7.84
N HIS A 556 73.11 -24.66 6.51
CA HIS A 556 71.97 -24.72 5.61
C HIS A 556 71.22 -26.05 5.78
N GLU A 557 71.94 -27.17 5.88
CA GLU A 557 71.37 -28.50 6.15
C GLU A 557 70.63 -28.56 7.49
N HIS A 558 71.14 -27.90 8.54
CA HIS A 558 70.44 -27.79 9.84
C HIS A 558 69.13 -26.99 9.71
N SER A 559 69.18 -25.83 9.05
CA SER A 559 67.97 -25.01 8.81
C SER A 559 66.92 -25.77 8.00
N VAL A 560 67.33 -26.53 6.97
CA VAL A 560 66.42 -27.36 6.16
C VAL A 560 65.75 -28.45 7.01
N LYS A 561 66.48 -29.11 7.92
CA LYS A 561 65.90 -30.11 8.84
C LYS A 561 64.89 -29.49 9.80
N GLU A 562 65.20 -28.33 10.38
CA GLU A 562 64.24 -27.59 11.22
C GLU A 562 62.96 -27.22 10.47
N PHE A 563 63.06 -26.78 9.20
CA PHE A 563 61.88 -26.49 8.40
C PHE A 563 61.09 -27.75 8.06
N GLN A 564 61.77 -28.87 7.77
CA GLN A 564 61.10 -30.14 7.53
C GLN A 564 60.35 -30.66 8.77
N GLU A 565 60.91 -30.51 9.98
CA GLU A 565 60.23 -30.85 11.24
C GLU A 565 59.03 -29.94 11.51
N LYS A 566 59.13 -28.63 11.21
CA LYS A 566 58.02 -27.67 11.29
C LYS A 566 56.90 -28.01 10.29
N ILE A 567 57.24 -28.43 9.07
CA ILE A 567 56.27 -28.91 8.06
C ILE A 567 55.61 -30.22 8.52
N ASN A 568 56.38 -31.19 9.01
CA ASN A 568 55.86 -32.46 9.48
C ASN A 568 54.89 -32.29 10.68
N THR A 569 55.21 -31.38 11.60
CA THR A 569 54.34 -31.07 12.75
C THR A 569 53.11 -30.25 12.38
N LEU A 570 53.16 -29.40 11.34
CA LEU A 570 51.94 -28.77 10.78
C LEU A 570 51.04 -29.81 10.11
N ASN A 571 51.61 -30.69 9.27
CA ASN A 571 50.86 -31.73 8.57
C ASN A 571 50.17 -32.70 9.54
N GLN A 572 50.82 -33.05 10.65
CA GLN A 572 50.24 -33.87 11.70
C GLN A 572 49.01 -33.19 12.34
N LYS A 573 49.11 -31.90 12.69
CA LYS A 573 47.98 -31.12 13.23
C LYS A 573 46.83 -30.97 12.23
N TYR A 574 47.14 -30.74 10.96
CA TYR A 574 46.13 -30.65 9.92
C TYR A 574 45.35 -31.96 9.77
N LYS A 575 46.05 -33.10 9.84
CA LYS A 575 45.41 -34.42 9.84
C LYS A 575 44.56 -34.67 11.09
N GLU A 576 45.05 -34.29 12.27
CA GLU A 576 44.27 -34.39 13.53
C GLU A 576 42.96 -33.61 13.42
N LEU A 577 43.00 -32.39 12.88
CA LEU A 577 41.81 -31.57 12.60
C LEU A 577 40.89 -32.19 11.52
N GLU A 578 41.46 -32.77 10.46
CA GLU A 578 40.69 -33.47 9.41
C GLU A 578 39.93 -34.69 9.97
N ASP A 579 40.56 -35.45 10.88
CA ASP A 579 39.94 -36.59 11.54
C ASP A 579 38.90 -36.16 12.62
N GLU A 580 39.07 -34.99 13.26
CA GLU A 580 38.02 -34.35 14.09
C GLU A 580 36.80 -33.92 13.25
N PHE A 581 37.00 -33.26 12.10
CA PHE A 581 35.90 -32.90 11.18
C PHE A 581 35.15 -34.14 10.68
N ARG A 582 35.86 -35.24 10.37
CA ARG A 582 35.24 -36.54 10.03
C ARG A 582 34.39 -37.09 11.16
N LEU A 583 34.86 -36.99 12.40
CA LEU A 583 34.11 -37.44 13.58
C LEU A 583 32.84 -36.59 13.78
N ALA A 584 32.94 -35.27 13.64
CA ALA A 584 31.80 -34.35 13.72
C ALA A 584 30.73 -34.66 12.66
N LEU A 585 31.14 -34.83 11.39
CA LEU A 585 30.23 -35.24 10.30
C LEU A 585 29.59 -36.62 10.56
N THR A 586 30.32 -37.54 11.19
CA THR A 586 29.79 -38.87 11.56
C THR A 586 28.78 -38.78 12.71
N ILE A 587 28.93 -37.84 13.63
CA ILE A 587 27.96 -37.57 14.70
C ILE A 587 26.70 -36.93 14.12
N GLU A 588 26.84 -35.91 13.28
CA GLU A 588 25.69 -35.21 12.70
C GLU A 588 24.89 -36.10 11.74
N GLY A 589 25.57 -36.97 10.97
CA GLY A 589 24.92 -38.00 10.16
C GLY A 589 24.11 -39.02 10.97
N LYS A 590 24.51 -39.31 12.23
CA LYS A 590 23.69 -40.13 13.15
C LYS A 590 22.48 -39.34 13.67
N ARG A 591 22.66 -38.10 14.11
CA ARG A 591 21.57 -37.23 14.57
C ARG A 591 20.51 -37.03 13.48
N PHE A 592 20.93 -36.83 12.23
CA PHE A 592 20.01 -36.73 11.09
C PHE A 592 19.24 -38.05 10.85
N LYS A 593 19.89 -39.20 11.03
CA LYS A 593 19.24 -40.52 10.92
C LYS A 593 18.22 -40.75 12.04
N GLU A 594 18.55 -40.37 13.28
CA GLU A 594 17.64 -40.43 14.44
C GLU A 594 16.41 -39.53 14.24
N VAL A 595 16.60 -38.30 13.74
CA VAL A 595 15.52 -37.38 13.38
C VAL A 595 14.64 -37.95 12.25
N LYS A 596 15.25 -38.54 11.22
CA LYS A 596 14.53 -39.18 10.10
C LYS A 596 13.69 -40.38 10.58
N GLU A 597 14.23 -41.23 11.45
CA GLU A 597 13.49 -42.34 12.06
C GLU A 597 12.35 -41.83 12.96
N GLY A 598 12.56 -40.71 13.67
CA GLY A 598 11.49 -40.00 14.39
C GLY A 598 10.34 -39.55 13.48
N PHE A 599 10.64 -38.91 12.34
CA PHE A 599 9.63 -38.51 11.36
C PHE A 599 8.89 -39.70 10.73
N GLU A 600 9.58 -40.81 10.45
CA GLU A 600 8.97 -42.02 9.92
C GLU A 600 8.01 -42.66 10.92
N ASN A 601 8.38 -42.70 12.22
CA ASN A 601 7.50 -43.17 13.29
C ASN A 601 6.25 -42.29 13.46
N VAL A 602 6.41 -40.96 13.54
CA VAL A 602 5.27 -40.02 13.65
C VAL A 602 4.34 -40.11 12.42
N THR A 603 4.91 -40.41 11.23
CA THR A 603 4.11 -40.64 10.01
C THR A 603 3.29 -41.94 10.10
N ALA A 604 3.86 -43.00 10.69
CA ALA A 604 3.16 -44.26 10.94
C ALA A 604 2.05 -44.10 12.00
N ASP A 605 2.32 -43.40 13.11
CA ASP A 605 1.32 -43.09 14.14
C ASP A 605 0.15 -42.25 13.57
N LEU A 606 0.46 -41.26 12.74
CA LEU A 606 -0.56 -40.46 12.04
C LEU A 606 -1.42 -41.32 11.09
N ALA A 607 -0.84 -42.34 10.44
CA ALA A 607 -1.60 -43.28 9.62
C ALA A 607 -2.50 -44.18 10.48
N ALA A 608 -2.00 -44.71 11.60
CA ALA A 608 -2.78 -45.51 12.54
C ALA A 608 -3.95 -44.70 13.15
N HIS A 609 -3.71 -43.44 13.54
CA HIS A 609 -4.77 -42.55 14.04
C HIS A 609 -5.83 -42.23 12.98
N LYS A 610 -5.43 -42.05 11.70
CA LYS A 610 -6.40 -41.88 10.59
C LYS A 610 -7.26 -43.14 10.38
N GLN A 611 -6.69 -44.33 10.48
CA GLN A 611 -7.44 -45.58 10.40
C GLN A 611 -8.41 -45.74 11.59
N ALA A 612 -7.96 -45.43 12.81
CA ALA A 612 -8.80 -45.46 14.01
C ALA A 612 -9.96 -44.45 13.92
N LEU A 613 -9.74 -43.25 13.39
CA LEU A 613 -10.79 -42.25 13.11
C LEU A 613 -11.83 -42.80 12.13
N PHE A 614 -11.39 -43.40 11.01
CA PHE A 614 -12.29 -43.97 10.01
C PHE A 614 -13.14 -45.12 10.57
N GLU A 615 -12.58 -45.97 11.44
CA GLU A 615 -13.36 -46.96 12.18
C GLU A 615 -14.37 -46.34 13.14
N PHE A 616 -14.02 -45.22 13.78
CA PHE A 616 -14.92 -44.52 14.70
C PHE A 616 -16.09 -43.88 13.96
N GLU A 617 -15.84 -43.20 12.83
CA GLU A 617 -16.87 -42.71 11.92
C GLU A 617 -17.79 -43.84 11.42
N ARG A 618 -17.24 -45.02 11.14
CA ARG A 618 -18.04 -46.19 10.70
C ARG A 618 -18.98 -46.66 11.81
N LYS A 619 -18.48 -46.77 13.05
CA LYS A 619 -19.26 -47.12 14.24
C LYS A 619 -20.30 -46.05 14.59
N GLU A 620 -20.01 -44.77 14.36
CA GLU A 620 -20.98 -43.68 14.51
C GLU A 620 -22.12 -43.77 13.48
N LYS A 621 -21.81 -44.08 12.21
CA LYS A 621 -22.82 -44.30 11.15
C LYS A 621 -23.68 -45.54 11.43
N GLU A 622 -23.07 -46.62 11.95
CA GLU A 622 -23.80 -47.81 12.43
C GLU A 622 -24.73 -47.45 13.61
N MET A 623 -24.23 -46.72 14.61
CA MET A 623 -25.02 -46.27 15.77
C MET A 623 -26.15 -45.32 15.37
N ALA A 624 -25.94 -44.43 14.39
CA ALA A 624 -26.98 -43.56 13.84
C ALA A 624 -28.12 -44.36 13.18
N SER A 625 -27.80 -45.45 12.47
CA SER A 625 -28.83 -46.38 11.95
C SER A 625 -29.62 -47.02 13.09
N VAL A 626 -28.95 -47.55 14.11
CA VAL A 626 -29.62 -48.15 15.28
C VAL A 626 -30.51 -47.14 16.02
N ILE A 627 -30.09 -45.89 16.13
CA ILE A 627 -30.91 -44.80 16.71
C ILE A 627 -32.12 -44.49 15.81
N GLN A 628 -31.97 -44.51 14.48
CA GLN A 628 -33.07 -44.34 13.54
C GLN A 628 -34.08 -45.49 13.63
N ASP A 629 -33.63 -46.74 13.71
CA ASP A 629 -34.47 -47.93 13.83
C ASP A 629 -35.22 -47.95 15.18
N LEU A 630 -34.53 -47.68 16.29
CA LEU A 630 -35.16 -47.49 17.61
C LEU A 630 -36.18 -46.34 17.59
N THR A 631 -35.89 -45.24 16.90
CA THR A 631 -36.83 -44.12 16.74
C THR A 631 -38.06 -44.52 15.91
N SER A 632 -37.90 -45.41 14.94
CA SER A 632 -39.01 -45.99 14.16
C SER A 632 -39.89 -46.88 15.05
N ILE A 633 -39.27 -47.79 15.81
CA ILE A 633 -39.97 -48.67 16.77
C ILE A 633 -40.72 -47.86 17.83
N VAL A 634 -40.13 -46.78 18.35
CA VAL A 634 -40.79 -45.86 19.32
C VAL A 634 -41.97 -45.11 18.69
N LYS A 635 -41.93 -44.79 17.39
CA LYS A 635 -43.08 -44.22 16.68
C LYS A 635 -44.20 -45.25 16.49
N GLU A 636 -43.87 -46.49 16.12
CA GLU A 636 -44.85 -47.57 15.99
C GLU A 636 -45.51 -47.92 17.33
N GLN A 637 -44.73 -48.02 18.41
CA GLN A 637 -45.22 -48.21 19.77
C GLN A 637 -46.19 -47.08 20.17
N LYS A 638 -45.86 -45.82 19.88
CA LYS A 638 -46.76 -44.68 20.14
C LYS A 638 -48.04 -44.73 19.30
N ALA A 639 -47.97 -45.20 18.05
CA ALA A 639 -49.16 -45.39 17.22
C ALA A 639 -50.09 -46.48 17.79
N LYS A 640 -49.54 -47.64 18.15
CA LYS A 640 -50.29 -48.73 18.82
C LYS A 640 -50.89 -48.30 20.16
N ILE A 641 -50.17 -47.51 20.95
CA ILE A 641 -50.72 -46.93 22.20
C ILE A 641 -51.89 -45.98 21.88
N ALA A 642 -51.78 -45.13 20.86
CA ALA A 642 -52.85 -44.22 20.45
C ALA A 642 -54.11 -44.98 19.95
N GLU A 643 -53.92 -46.04 19.17
CA GLU A 643 -55.00 -46.95 18.74
C GLU A 643 -55.67 -47.65 19.93
N LEU A 644 -54.89 -48.16 20.88
CA LEU A 644 -55.41 -48.78 22.11
C LEU A 644 -56.15 -47.78 23.00
N THR A 645 -55.67 -46.54 23.14
CA THR A 645 -56.42 -45.50 23.86
C THR A 645 -57.73 -45.16 23.16
N LYS A 646 -57.74 -45.05 21.83
CA LYS A 646 -58.97 -44.79 21.06
C LYS A 646 -59.98 -45.94 21.18
N ALA A 647 -59.51 -47.19 21.09
CA ALA A 647 -60.36 -48.37 21.31
C ALA A 647 -60.92 -48.43 22.75
N ASN A 648 -60.16 -47.98 23.74
CA ASN A 648 -60.62 -47.88 25.14
C ASN A 648 -61.60 -46.70 25.35
N GLU A 649 -61.41 -45.58 24.65
CA GLU A 649 -62.37 -44.47 24.62
C GLU A 649 -63.69 -44.88 23.94
N GLU A 650 -63.64 -45.64 22.86
CA GLU A 650 -64.81 -46.23 22.19
C GLU A 650 -65.49 -47.28 23.08
N ALA A 651 -64.74 -48.16 23.76
CA ALA A 651 -65.27 -49.13 24.71
C ALA A 651 -65.92 -48.45 25.94
N THR A 652 -65.30 -47.41 26.49
CA THR A 652 -65.86 -46.66 27.63
C THR A 652 -67.01 -45.73 27.21
N ALA A 653 -67.07 -45.29 25.96
CA ALA A 653 -68.25 -44.65 25.37
C ALA A 653 -69.42 -45.65 25.24
N ASN A 654 -69.16 -46.86 24.73
CA ASN A 654 -70.17 -47.93 24.66
C ASN A 654 -70.67 -48.34 26.04
N LEU A 655 -69.80 -48.45 27.05
CA LEU A 655 -70.20 -48.68 28.44
C LEU A 655 -70.99 -47.49 29.03
N LYS A 656 -70.66 -46.24 28.69
CA LYS A 656 -71.46 -45.05 29.06
C LYS A 656 -72.83 -44.99 28.39
N VAL A 657 -73.00 -45.62 27.23
CA VAL A 657 -74.31 -45.80 26.59
C VAL A 657 -75.11 -46.89 27.31
N LEU A 658 -74.47 -48.04 27.60
CA LEU A 658 -75.09 -49.12 28.37
C LEU A 658 -75.58 -48.64 29.76
N CYS A 659 -74.73 -47.95 30.50
CA CYS A 659 -75.03 -47.40 31.84
C CYS A 659 -75.91 -46.13 31.81
N ARG A 660 -76.60 -45.83 30.70
CA ARG A 660 -77.57 -44.72 30.60
C ARG A 660 -79.00 -45.16 30.30
N THR A 661 -79.24 -46.45 30.08
CA THR A 661 -80.58 -47.02 29.85
C THR A 661 -80.75 -48.32 30.64
N GLY A 662 -80.97 -48.18 31.94
CA GLY A 662 -81.22 -49.28 32.87
C GLY A 662 -81.10 -48.81 34.32
N GLU A 663 -82.12 -49.13 35.13
CA GLU A 663 -82.05 -49.17 36.61
C GLU A 663 -81.56 -47.91 37.35
N LEU A 664 -82.38 -46.84 37.39
CA LEU A 664 -82.44 -45.96 38.58
C LEU A 664 -83.73 -45.11 38.75
N GLU A 665 -84.81 -45.36 38.00
CA GLU A 665 -86.11 -44.67 38.20
C GLU A 665 -86.90 -45.18 39.42
N THR A 666 -86.44 -46.24 40.09
CA THR A 666 -87.12 -46.89 41.22
C THR A 666 -86.89 -46.20 42.58
N VAL A 667 -85.80 -45.45 42.75
CA VAL A 667 -85.38 -44.92 44.07
C VAL A 667 -86.06 -43.58 44.42
N VAL A 668 -86.57 -42.85 43.43
CA VAL A 668 -87.19 -41.52 43.64
C VAL A 668 -88.58 -41.61 44.31
N GLU A 669 -89.28 -42.73 44.19
CA GLU A 669 -90.67 -42.87 44.66
C GLU A 669 -90.78 -43.39 46.10
N GLU A 670 -89.74 -44.02 46.65
CA GLU A 670 -89.73 -44.50 48.05
C GLU A 670 -89.59 -43.35 49.07
N ASP A 671 -88.83 -42.30 48.76
CA ASP A 671 -88.58 -41.20 49.70
C ASP A 671 -89.81 -40.32 49.94
N LYS A 672 -90.82 -40.38 49.05
CA LYS A 672 -92.14 -39.78 49.29
C LYS A 672 -92.91 -40.44 50.44
N GLN A 673 -92.69 -41.74 50.71
CA GLN A 673 -93.44 -42.46 51.75
C GLN A 673 -92.94 -42.16 53.18
N LYS A 674 -91.64 -41.86 53.35
CA LYS A 674 -91.04 -41.60 54.67
C LYS A 674 -91.52 -40.27 55.27
N ALA A 675 -91.90 -39.29 54.44
CA ALA A 675 -92.42 -38.00 54.89
C ALA A 675 -93.72 -38.13 55.72
N ALA A 676 -94.56 -39.12 55.42
CA ALA A 676 -95.85 -39.32 56.11
C ALA A 676 -95.71 -39.76 57.58
N GLN A 677 -94.54 -40.29 57.98
CA GLN A 677 -94.34 -40.87 59.32
C GLN A 677 -94.06 -39.80 60.40
N VAL A 678 -93.72 -38.57 60.01
CA VAL A 678 -93.32 -37.47 60.91
C VAL A 678 -94.51 -36.76 61.56
N GLU A 679 -95.68 -36.72 60.92
CA GLU A 679 -96.88 -36.11 61.52
C GLU A 679 -97.44 -36.93 62.69
N LEU A 680 -97.35 -38.26 62.63
CA LEU A 680 -97.98 -39.15 63.61
C LEU A 680 -97.39 -38.98 65.02
N LEU A 681 -96.08 -38.72 65.12
CA LEU A 681 -95.38 -38.53 66.39
C LEU A 681 -95.69 -37.19 67.07
N LYS A 682 -96.03 -36.13 66.32
CA LYS A 682 -96.49 -34.85 66.91
C LYS A 682 -97.79 -35.04 67.71
N LYS A 683 -98.61 -36.03 67.37
CA LYS A 683 -99.93 -36.28 67.98
C LYS A 683 -99.87 -36.96 69.36
N GLN A 684 -98.70 -37.47 69.77
CA GLN A 684 -98.53 -38.14 71.08
C GLN A 684 -98.03 -37.18 72.16
N ASN A 685 -97.20 -36.19 71.83
CA ASN A 685 -96.60 -35.26 72.81
C ASN A 685 -97.67 -34.44 73.58
N GLY A 686 -98.79 -34.09 72.94
CA GLY A 686 -99.88 -33.33 73.56
C GLY A 686 -100.66 -34.05 74.68
N LYS A 687 -100.49 -35.38 74.84
CA LYS A 687 -101.22 -36.17 75.86
C LYS A 687 -100.52 -36.25 77.23
N LEU A 688 -99.22 -35.92 77.32
CA LEU A 688 -98.48 -35.96 78.59
C LEU A 688 -98.55 -34.62 79.35
N ILE A 689 -98.65 -33.50 78.63
CA ILE A 689 -98.75 -32.15 79.23
C ILE A 689 -100.06 -31.98 80.03
N SER A 690 -101.12 -32.71 79.67
CA SER A 690 -102.46 -32.61 80.29
C SER A 690 -102.64 -33.48 81.55
N GLN A 691 -101.62 -34.21 82.01
CA GLN A 691 -101.67 -34.98 83.26
C GLN A 691 -100.95 -34.32 84.44
N LEU A 692 -100.02 -33.39 84.17
CA LEU A 692 -99.19 -32.76 85.21
C LEU A 692 -99.89 -31.60 85.92
N THR A 693 -100.82 -30.93 85.25
CA THR A 693 -101.68 -29.85 85.79
C THR A 693 -102.81 -30.31 86.72
N ALA A 694 -102.83 -31.60 87.11
CA ALA A 694 -103.91 -32.21 87.88
C ALA A 694 -103.54 -32.60 89.34
N GLN A 695 -102.34 -32.22 89.84
CA GLN A 695 -101.90 -32.52 91.21
C GLN A 695 -101.58 -31.29 92.08
N GLU A 696 -101.77 -30.06 91.56
CA GLU A 696 -101.38 -28.82 92.26
C GLU A 696 -102.39 -28.32 93.32
N SER A 697 -103.45 -29.08 93.65
CA SER A 697 -104.52 -28.63 94.56
C SER A 697 -104.45 -29.12 96.02
N VAL A 698 -103.33 -29.72 96.45
CA VAL A 698 -103.18 -30.28 97.82
C VAL A 698 -102.10 -29.54 98.65
N ILE A 699 -101.24 -28.74 98.01
CA ILE A 699 -100.07 -28.11 98.66
C ILE A 699 -100.43 -26.78 99.37
N ASP A 700 -101.67 -26.30 99.26
CA ASP A 700 -102.14 -25.10 99.98
C ASP A 700 -102.39 -25.30 101.48
N GLY A 701 -102.54 -26.54 101.97
CA GLY A 701 -102.73 -26.83 103.39
C GLY A 701 -101.49 -26.55 104.26
N LEU A 702 -100.28 -26.64 103.70
CA LEU A 702 -99.00 -26.57 104.44
C LEU A 702 -98.37 -25.17 104.44
N LYS A 703 -99.19 -24.12 104.40
CA LYS A 703 -98.72 -22.72 104.40
C LYS A 703 -98.60 -22.07 105.79
N MET A 704 -99.06 -22.71 106.87
CA MET A 704 -99.19 -22.04 108.17
C MET A 704 -97.99 -22.17 109.13
N GLU A 705 -97.19 -23.26 109.07
CA GLU A 705 -95.98 -23.41 109.91
C GLU A 705 -94.79 -22.55 109.44
N ARG A 706 -94.82 -22.10 108.17
CA ARG A 706 -93.78 -21.28 107.53
C ARG A 706 -93.48 -19.96 108.25
N LYS A 707 -94.36 -19.52 109.16
CA LYS A 707 -94.23 -18.25 109.88
C LYS A 707 -93.18 -18.26 110.99
N ILE A 708 -92.87 -19.42 111.59
CA ILE A 708 -91.91 -19.51 112.71
C ILE A 708 -90.45 -19.48 112.20
N TRP A 709 -90.17 -20.17 111.10
CA TRP A 709 -88.86 -20.20 110.43
C TRP A 709 -88.41 -18.82 109.89
N GLY A 710 -89.32 -17.84 109.81
CA GLY A 710 -89.03 -16.51 109.27
C GLY A 710 -88.10 -15.64 110.13
N GLN A 711 -87.97 -15.91 111.44
CA GLN A 711 -87.12 -15.09 112.31
C GLN A 711 -85.65 -15.56 112.36
N GLU A 712 -85.39 -16.87 112.25
CA GLU A 712 -84.01 -17.40 112.19
C GLU A 712 -83.38 -17.17 110.81
N LEU A 713 -84.15 -17.28 109.72
CA LEU A 713 -83.69 -16.87 108.38
C LEU A 713 -83.26 -15.39 108.33
N ALA A 714 -83.90 -14.51 109.10
CA ALA A 714 -83.59 -13.08 109.09
C ALA A 714 -82.20 -12.77 109.67
N GLN A 715 -81.76 -13.50 110.70
CA GLN A 715 -80.40 -13.34 111.24
C GLN A 715 -79.33 -13.96 110.33
N GLN A 716 -79.58 -15.15 109.78
CA GLN A 716 -78.64 -15.77 108.83
C GLN A 716 -78.50 -14.95 107.53
N GLY A 717 -79.60 -14.36 107.04
CA GLY A 717 -79.61 -13.51 105.86
C GLY A 717 -78.70 -12.28 105.97
N ALA A 718 -78.54 -11.70 107.16
CA ALA A 718 -77.66 -10.55 107.37
C ALA A 718 -76.17 -10.91 107.22
N HIS A 719 -75.74 -12.05 107.78
CA HIS A 719 -74.35 -12.51 107.67
C HIS A 719 -74.03 -12.93 106.23
N LEU A 720 -74.94 -13.68 105.60
CA LEU A 720 -74.82 -14.10 104.19
C LEU A 720 -74.80 -12.91 103.23
N ALA A 721 -75.55 -11.83 103.50
CA ALA A 721 -75.47 -10.61 102.70
C ALA A 721 -74.11 -9.91 102.84
N GLN A 722 -73.52 -9.88 104.04
CA GLN A 722 -72.21 -9.29 104.25
C GLN A 722 -71.10 -10.10 103.56
N ASP A 723 -71.15 -11.43 103.63
CA ASP A 723 -70.17 -12.30 102.99
C ASP A 723 -70.34 -12.35 101.47
N ARG A 724 -71.59 -12.27 100.98
CA ARG A 724 -71.88 -12.03 99.56
C ARG A 724 -71.23 -10.74 99.07
N GLY A 725 -71.38 -9.62 99.79
CA GLY A 725 -70.75 -8.35 99.40
C GLY A 725 -69.22 -8.42 99.36
N LYS A 726 -68.58 -9.14 100.30
CA LYS A 726 -67.13 -9.42 100.27
C LYS A 726 -66.71 -10.25 99.06
N LEU A 727 -67.55 -11.18 98.62
CA LEU A 727 -67.30 -12.01 97.43
C LEU A 727 -67.55 -11.25 96.13
N GLU A 728 -68.61 -10.45 96.05
CA GLU A 728 -68.91 -9.58 94.89
C GLU A 728 -67.78 -8.57 94.67
N ALA A 729 -67.29 -7.90 95.72
CA ALA A 729 -66.13 -7.01 95.63
C ALA A 729 -64.84 -7.73 95.19
N LYS A 730 -64.61 -8.98 95.64
CA LYS A 730 -63.48 -9.80 95.15
C LYS A 730 -63.64 -10.19 93.68
N ILE A 731 -64.84 -10.53 93.24
CA ILE A 731 -65.15 -10.85 91.84
C ILE A 731 -64.92 -9.61 90.97
N GLU A 732 -65.33 -8.42 91.42
CA GLU A 732 -65.11 -7.16 90.70
C GLU A 732 -63.61 -6.82 90.57
N VAL A 733 -62.83 -6.92 91.66
CA VAL A 733 -61.37 -6.74 91.61
C VAL A 733 -60.70 -7.74 90.66
N LEU A 734 -61.03 -9.03 90.75
CA LEU A 734 -60.49 -10.06 89.86
C LEU A 734 -60.93 -9.87 88.40
N THR A 735 -62.14 -9.35 88.16
CA THR A 735 -62.63 -9.06 86.80
C THR A 735 -61.86 -7.90 86.18
N ASN A 736 -61.63 -6.83 86.96
CA ASN A 736 -60.79 -5.70 86.54
C ASN A 736 -59.34 -6.13 86.27
N GLU A 737 -58.76 -6.97 87.13
CA GLU A 737 -57.42 -7.54 86.95
C GLU A 737 -57.32 -8.42 85.68
N ILE A 738 -58.32 -9.28 85.43
CA ILE A 738 -58.45 -10.06 84.18
C ILE A 738 -58.56 -9.14 82.96
N GLU A 739 -59.27 -8.01 83.05
CA GLU A 739 -59.40 -7.07 81.93
C GLU A 739 -58.11 -6.29 81.65
N ILE A 740 -57.36 -5.91 82.70
CA ILE A 740 -56.03 -5.33 82.57
C ILE A 740 -55.06 -6.34 81.92
N LEU A 741 -55.05 -7.60 82.38
CA LEU A 741 -54.22 -8.66 81.82
C LEU A 741 -54.58 -9.00 80.37
N LYS A 742 -55.87 -8.92 79.98
CA LYS A 742 -56.30 -9.02 78.58
C LYS A 742 -55.72 -7.89 77.73
N LYS A 743 -55.85 -6.63 78.17
CA LYS A 743 -55.32 -5.45 77.45
C LYS A 743 -53.79 -5.51 77.32
N GLN A 744 -53.07 -5.97 78.35
CA GLN A 744 -51.63 -6.19 78.28
C GLN A 744 -51.28 -7.26 77.24
N LYS A 745 -51.92 -8.44 77.30
CA LYS A 745 -51.72 -9.53 76.32
C LYS A 745 -51.99 -9.09 74.88
N GLU A 746 -52.96 -8.21 74.67
CA GLU A 746 -53.31 -7.68 73.35
C GLU A 746 -52.23 -6.72 72.82
N GLN A 747 -51.71 -5.83 73.68
CA GLN A 747 -50.55 -4.98 73.36
C GLN A 747 -49.26 -5.79 73.10
N ASP A 748 -49.04 -6.87 73.86
CA ASP A 748 -47.91 -7.79 73.65
C ASP A 748 -48.05 -8.53 72.32
N SER A 749 -49.27 -8.95 71.96
CA SER A 749 -49.59 -9.58 70.68
C SER A 749 -49.36 -8.64 69.48
N ASP A 750 -49.74 -7.36 69.59
CA ASP A 750 -49.42 -6.36 68.58
C ASP A 750 -47.92 -6.05 68.50
N THR A 751 -47.23 -6.01 69.64
CA THR A 751 -45.77 -5.86 69.69
C THR A 751 -45.06 -7.03 68.99
N ILE A 752 -45.58 -8.26 69.13
CA ILE A 752 -45.09 -9.44 68.41
C ILE A 752 -45.41 -9.35 66.92
N ARG A 753 -46.64 -8.94 66.52
CA ARG A 753 -46.99 -8.68 65.10
C ARG A 753 -46.03 -7.71 64.42
N ILE A 754 -45.72 -6.60 65.08
CA ILE A 754 -44.82 -5.57 64.56
C ILE A 754 -43.39 -6.12 64.44
N LYS A 755 -42.90 -6.85 65.45
CA LYS A 755 -41.57 -7.48 65.40
C LYS A 755 -41.45 -8.52 64.29
N ASN A 756 -42.46 -9.38 64.11
CA ASN A 756 -42.48 -10.36 63.01
C ASN A 756 -42.41 -9.66 61.67
N LYS A 757 -43.23 -8.63 61.44
CA LYS A 757 -43.18 -7.87 60.17
C LYS A 757 -41.80 -7.22 59.93
N ILE A 758 -41.15 -6.68 60.96
CA ILE A 758 -39.78 -6.15 60.84
C ILE A 758 -38.79 -7.26 60.44
N VAL A 759 -38.92 -8.47 60.98
CA VAL A 759 -38.10 -9.64 60.59
C VAL A 759 -38.40 -10.10 59.16
N ASP A 760 -39.67 -10.05 58.72
CA ASP A 760 -40.06 -10.35 57.34
C ASP A 760 -39.46 -9.32 56.35
N ASP A 761 -39.61 -8.02 56.64
CA ASP A 761 -39.05 -6.92 55.85
C ASP A 761 -37.50 -6.97 55.81
N GLN A 762 -36.84 -7.37 56.92
CA GLN A 762 -35.40 -7.61 56.96
C GLN A 762 -34.98 -8.85 56.17
N THR A 763 -35.73 -9.95 56.24
CA THR A 763 -35.47 -11.19 55.50
C THR A 763 -35.59 -10.97 53.99
N GLU A 764 -36.61 -10.23 53.57
CA GLU A 764 -36.80 -9.79 52.19
C GLU A 764 -35.67 -8.86 51.71
N THR A 765 -35.17 -7.98 52.58
CA THR A 765 -34.00 -7.13 52.28
C THR A 765 -32.73 -7.97 52.10
N ILE A 766 -32.49 -8.95 52.98
CA ILE A 766 -31.35 -9.89 52.87
C ILE A 766 -31.46 -10.74 51.60
N ARG A 767 -32.66 -11.18 51.23
CA ARG A 767 -32.92 -11.91 49.98
C ARG A 767 -32.50 -11.09 48.75
N ARG A 768 -32.95 -9.84 48.65
CA ARG A 768 -32.59 -8.92 47.54
C ARG A 768 -31.09 -8.64 47.49
N LEU A 769 -30.44 -8.46 48.64
CA LEU A 769 -28.98 -8.28 48.70
C LEU A 769 -28.22 -9.53 48.23
N LYS A 770 -28.69 -10.73 48.60
CA LYS A 770 -28.12 -12.01 48.15
C LYS A 770 -28.30 -12.21 46.64
N GLU A 771 -29.46 -11.84 46.09
CA GLU A 771 -29.73 -11.89 44.65
C GLU A 771 -28.83 -10.91 43.87
N GLY A 772 -28.66 -9.67 44.38
CA GLY A 772 -27.72 -8.71 43.80
C GLY A 772 -26.25 -9.15 43.86
N LEU A 773 -25.86 -9.86 44.92
CA LEU A 773 -24.53 -10.50 45.03
C LEU A 773 -24.37 -11.63 44.01
N GLN A 774 -25.34 -12.53 43.89
CA GLN A 774 -25.30 -13.62 42.90
C GLN A 774 -25.25 -13.10 41.46
N GLU A 775 -25.95 -12.01 41.14
CA GLU A 775 -25.87 -11.42 39.80
C GLU A 775 -24.52 -10.76 39.53
N LYS A 776 -23.91 -10.11 40.53
CA LYS A 776 -22.52 -9.64 40.41
C LYS A 776 -21.51 -10.77 40.27
N ASP A 777 -21.68 -11.89 40.99
CA ASP A 777 -20.84 -13.07 40.82
C ASP A 777 -20.93 -13.66 39.40
N LYS A 778 -22.14 -13.72 38.81
CA LYS A 778 -22.31 -14.10 37.39
C LYS A 778 -21.61 -13.12 36.46
N GLN A 779 -21.77 -11.81 36.70
CA GLN A 779 -21.18 -10.77 35.85
C GLN A 779 -19.65 -10.78 35.91
N ILE A 780 -19.06 -10.97 37.09
CA ILE A 780 -17.62 -11.17 37.30
C ILE A 780 -17.16 -12.43 36.56
N ARG A 781 -17.85 -13.56 36.70
CA ARG A 781 -17.50 -14.81 35.97
C ARG A 781 -17.55 -14.61 34.45
N LYS A 782 -18.57 -13.93 33.93
CA LYS A 782 -18.71 -13.61 32.50
C LYS A 782 -17.55 -12.75 32.00
N GLN A 783 -17.21 -11.66 32.72
CA GLN A 783 -16.04 -10.84 32.39
C GLN A 783 -14.74 -11.63 32.48
N HIS A 784 -14.60 -12.54 33.44
CA HIS A 784 -13.40 -13.36 33.60
C HIS A 784 -13.24 -14.39 32.46
N GLU A 785 -14.34 -14.94 31.94
CA GLU A 785 -14.38 -15.82 30.78
C GLU A 785 -14.14 -15.05 29.46
N GLU A 786 -14.67 -13.84 29.34
CA GLU A 786 -14.42 -12.92 28.23
C GLU A 786 -12.95 -12.48 28.19
N ASN A 787 -12.37 -12.12 29.34
CA ASN A 787 -10.94 -11.83 29.47
C ASN A 787 -10.07 -13.05 29.13
N LEU A 788 -10.45 -14.25 29.55
CA LEU A 788 -9.72 -15.49 29.21
C LEU A 788 -9.78 -15.80 27.70
N LYS A 789 -10.91 -15.51 27.04
CA LYS A 789 -11.03 -15.63 25.57
C LYS A 789 -10.19 -14.57 24.84
N ALA A 790 -10.18 -13.33 25.33
CA ALA A 790 -9.31 -12.28 24.80
C ALA A 790 -7.82 -12.63 24.96
N GLN A 791 -7.41 -13.13 26.14
CA GLN A 791 -6.04 -13.58 26.41
C GLN A 791 -5.63 -14.73 25.47
N LYS A 792 -6.50 -15.71 25.23
CA LYS A 792 -6.24 -16.78 24.25
C LYS A 792 -6.14 -16.27 22.82
N CYS A 793 -6.96 -15.28 22.45
CA CYS A 793 -6.88 -14.63 21.13
C CYS A 793 -5.54 -13.90 20.94
N PHE A 794 -5.09 -13.14 21.95
CA PHE A 794 -3.77 -12.50 21.93
C PHE A 794 -2.61 -13.50 21.92
N GLN A 795 -2.73 -14.64 22.61
CA GLN A 795 -1.70 -15.69 22.53
C GLN A 795 -1.59 -16.24 21.11
N VAL A 796 -2.71 -16.61 20.48
CA VAL A 796 -2.72 -17.09 19.07
C VAL A 796 -2.12 -16.04 18.14
N GLN A 797 -2.42 -14.75 18.32
CA GLN A 797 -1.82 -13.67 17.52
C GLN A 797 -0.31 -13.51 17.76
N LEU A 798 0.19 -13.77 18.97
CA LEU A 798 1.63 -13.80 19.25
C LEU A 798 2.30 -15.02 18.61
N ASP A 799 1.66 -16.19 18.66
CA ASP A 799 2.15 -17.43 18.07
C ASP A 799 2.18 -17.33 16.53
N GLU A 800 1.14 -16.75 15.91
CA GLU A 800 1.08 -16.41 14.48
C GLU A 800 2.21 -15.44 14.08
N LYS A 801 2.45 -14.39 14.88
CA LYS A 801 3.52 -13.42 14.61
C LYS A 801 4.92 -13.97 14.84
N ALA A 802 5.09 -14.93 15.74
CA ALA A 802 6.33 -15.69 15.87
C ALA A 802 6.60 -16.52 14.61
N ALA A 803 5.60 -17.26 14.12
CA ALA A 803 5.70 -18.05 12.89
C ALA A 803 5.98 -17.19 11.64
N GLU A 804 5.33 -16.01 11.51
CA GLU A 804 5.67 -15.04 10.46
C GLU A 804 7.14 -14.57 10.55
N SER A 805 7.65 -14.32 11.77
CA SER A 805 9.03 -13.90 11.97
C SER A 805 10.04 -15.02 11.68
N GLU A 806 9.67 -16.28 11.93
CA GLU A 806 10.50 -17.45 11.64
C GLU A 806 10.57 -17.71 10.13
N GLU A 807 9.43 -17.63 9.41
CA GLU A 807 9.40 -17.72 7.94
C GLU A 807 10.19 -16.57 7.29
N LEU A 808 10.19 -15.37 7.89
CA LEU A 808 11.00 -14.24 7.44
C LEU A 808 12.51 -14.43 7.70
N MET A 809 12.91 -15.05 8.81
CA MET A 809 14.31 -15.44 9.04
C MET A 809 14.76 -16.50 8.04
N GLU A 810 13.97 -17.54 7.81
CA GLU A 810 14.29 -18.59 6.84
C GLU A 810 14.32 -18.06 5.39
N LYS A 811 13.57 -17.00 5.07
CA LYS A 811 13.69 -16.25 3.79
C LYS A 811 14.97 -15.42 3.74
N LEU A 812 15.36 -14.79 4.85
CA LEU A 812 16.60 -14.01 4.96
C LEU A 812 17.84 -14.91 4.81
N GLU A 813 17.85 -16.09 5.42
CA GLU A 813 18.95 -17.06 5.31
C GLU A 813 19.12 -17.56 3.88
N ARG A 814 18.04 -17.94 3.18
CA ARG A 814 18.09 -18.29 1.75
C ARG A 814 18.63 -17.16 0.88
N GLN A 815 18.23 -15.92 1.14
CA GLN A 815 18.75 -14.73 0.43
C GLN A 815 20.24 -14.51 0.72
N ASN A 816 20.68 -14.71 1.96
CA ASN A 816 22.07 -14.52 2.35
C ASN A 816 22.98 -15.65 1.82
N GLY A 817 22.49 -16.89 1.74
CA GLY A 817 23.16 -18.01 1.07
C GLY A 817 23.35 -17.74 -0.43
N ARG A 818 22.27 -17.39 -1.15
CA ARG A 818 22.35 -17.01 -2.57
C ARG A 818 23.28 -15.82 -2.84
N LYS A 819 23.35 -14.86 -1.90
CA LYS A 819 24.29 -13.73 -1.96
C LYS A 819 25.75 -14.18 -1.80
N GLU A 820 26.02 -15.21 -1.01
CA GLU A 820 27.36 -15.76 -0.84
C GLU A 820 27.77 -16.62 -2.06
N GLU A 821 26.86 -17.41 -2.62
CA GLU A 821 27.04 -18.09 -3.93
C GLU A 821 27.39 -17.07 -5.03
N LEU A 822 26.66 -15.95 -5.10
CA LEU A 822 26.91 -14.89 -6.08
C LEU A 822 28.22 -14.14 -5.85
N LYS A 823 28.75 -14.05 -4.62
CA LYS A 823 30.10 -13.55 -4.36
C LYS A 823 31.17 -14.52 -4.85
N GLN A 824 31.04 -15.81 -4.54
CA GLN A 824 32.00 -16.82 -4.98
C GLN A 824 32.09 -16.84 -6.51
N LEU A 825 30.94 -16.81 -7.19
CA LEU A 825 30.90 -16.73 -8.65
C LEU A 825 31.44 -15.38 -9.19
N LEU A 826 31.33 -14.28 -8.44
CA LEU A 826 32.00 -13.01 -8.80
C LEU A 826 33.53 -13.15 -8.69
N GLU A 827 34.03 -13.71 -7.59
CA GLU A 827 35.48 -13.90 -7.32
C GLU A 827 36.11 -14.87 -8.34
N GLU A 828 35.42 -15.94 -8.72
CA GLU A 828 35.78 -16.81 -9.85
C GLU A 828 35.89 -16.04 -11.17
N LYS A 829 34.95 -15.13 -11.47
CA LYS A 829 34.99 -14.32 -12.70
C LYS A 829 35.98 -13.17 -12.66
N GLU A 830 36.34 -12.65 -11.49
CA GLU A 830 37.46 -11.71 -11.34
C GLU A 830 38.80 -12.42 -11.58
N LEU A 831 38.97 -13.66 -11.10
CA LEU A 831 40.13 -14.52 -11.40
C LEU A 831 40.24 -14.87 -12.88
N GLU A 832 39.17 -15.35 -13.53
CA GLU A 832 39.14 -15.59 -14.99
C GLU A 832 39.53 -14.34 -15.78
N LEU A 833 39.06 -13.16 -15.36
CA LEU A 833 39.32 -11.90 -16.03
C LEU A 833 40.77 -11.45 -15.85
N ASP A 834 41.40 -11.68 -14.70
CA ASP A 834 42.83 -11.44 -14.49
C ASP A 834 43.71 -12.41 -15.27
N ASP A 835 43.36 -13.70 -15.37
CA ASP A 835 44.05 -14.64 -16.25
C ASP A 835 43.96 -14.22 -17.72
N ILE A 836 42.81 -13.70 -18.18
CA ILE A 836 42.64 -13.14 -19.52
C ILE A 836 43.50 -11.87 -19.71
N LYS A 837 43.58 -10.97 -18.70
CA LYS A 837 44.51 -9.82 -18.73
C LYS A 837 45.96 -10.27 -18.85
N ASN A 838 46.36 -11.28 -18.08
CA ASN A 838 47.72 -11.83 -18.05
C ASN A 838 48.08 -12.48 -19.39
N ALA A 839 47.17 -13.28 -19.98
CA ALA A 839 47.33 -13.84 -21.31
C ALA A 839 47.43 -12.76 -22.40
N TYR A 840 46.60 -11.72 -22.33
CA TYR A 840 46.66 -10.58 -23.26
C TYR A 840 47.97 -9.79 -23.12
N SER A 841 48.44 -9.55 -21.89
CA SER A 841 49.72 -8.89 -21.61
C SER A 841 50.90 -9.69 -22.17
N ALA A 842 50.93 -11.01 -21.96
CA ALA A 842 51.93 -11.91 -22.52
C ALA A 842 51.88 -11.95 -24.06
N LEU A 843 50.68 -11.90 -24.65
CA LEU A 843 50.52 -11.82 -26.11
C LEU A 843 51.00 -10.46 -26.66
N LYS A 844 50.71 -9.35 -25.97
CA LYS A 844 51.19 -8.01 -26.32
C LYS A 844 52.72 -7.95 -26.31
N MET A 845 53.38 -8.45 -25.25
CA MET A 845 54.85 -8.54 -25.19
C MET A 845 55.42 -9.35 -26.36
N LYS A 846 54.78 -10.47 -26.75
CA LYS A 846 55.18 -11.26 -27.93
C LYS A 846 54.98 -10.51 -29.25
N TRP A 847 54.02 -9.59 -29.35
CA TRP A 847 53.86 -8.73 -30.52
C TRP A 847 54.89 -7.59 -30.55
N GLN A 848 55.19 -6.95 -29.43
CA GLN A 848 56.23 -5.93 -29.35
C GLN A 848 57.61 -6.50 -29.71
N GLY A 849 57.95 -7.72 -29.24
CA GLY A 849 59.17 -8.39 -29.67
C GLY A 849 59.22 -8.71 -31.18
N LYS A 850 58.07 -8.95 -31.83
CA LYS A 850 58.00 -9.10 -33.30
C LYS A 850 58.15 -7.76 -34.02
N GLU A 851 57.57 -6.69 -33.47
CA GLU A 851 57.68 -5.32 -33.99
C GLU A 851 59.12 -4.81 -33.94
N GLU A 852 59.86 -5.11 -32.87
CA GLU A 852 61.30 -4.86 -32.77
C GLU A 852 62.11 -5.64 -33.81
N ILE A 853 61.81 -6.93 -34.02
CA ILE A 853 62.46 -7.76 -35.05
C ILE A 853 62.16 -7.23 -36.46
N LEU A 854 60.91 -6.86 -36.75
CA LEU A 854 60.52 -6.25 -38.03
C LEU A 854 61.27 -4.92 -38.24
N SER A 855 61.33 -4.05 -37.23
CA SER A 855 62.08 -2.80 -37.28
C SER A 855 63.58 -3.02 -37.57
N GLN A 856 64.17 -4.06 -36.97
CA GLN A 856 65.57 -4.44 -37.24
C GLN A 856 65.75 -4.94 -38.68
N LEU A 857 64.81 -5.75 -39.20
CA LEU A 857 64.83 -6.23 -40.58
C LEU A 857 64.64 -5.09 -41.59
N GLU A 858 63.73 -4.14 -41.35
CA GLU A 858 63.55 -2.95 -42.17
C GLU A 858 64.83 -2.10 -42.23
N VAL A 859 65.50 -1.90 -41.08
CA VAL A 859 66.80 -1.20 -41.02
C VAL A 859 67.88 -1.97 -41.79
N GLN A 860 67.91 -3.30 -41.73
CA GLN A 860 68.84 -4.12 -42.53
C GLN A 860 68.54 -4.02 -44.03
N VAL A 861 67.27 -4.14 -44.45
CA VAL A 861 66.85 -4.02 -45.85
C VAL A 861 67.15 -2.62 -46.39
N LYS A 862 66.93 -1.57 -45.60
CA LYS A 862 67.27 -0.19 -45.98
C LYS A 862 68.78 -0.02 -46.18
N ARG A 863 69.62 -0.47 -45.24
CA ARG A 863 71.09 -0.47 -45.40
C ARG A 863 71.53 -1.31 -46.60
N MET A 864 70.87 -2.44 -46.87
CA MET A 864 71.19 -3.28 -48.02
C MET A 864 70.87 -2.54 -49.33
N LYS A 865 69.72 -1.87 -49.42
CA LYS A 865 69.37 -1.01 -50.56
C LYS A 865 70.38 0.14 -50.73
N GLU A 866 70.68 0.88 -49.68
CA GLU A 866 71.68 1.98 -49.72
C GLU A 866 73.04 1.48 -50.24
N ASN A 867 73.47 0.27 -49.85
CA ASN A 867 74.67 -0.38 -50.38
C ASN A 867 74.55 -0.82 -51.86
N PHE A 868 73.36 -1.20 -52.34
CA PHE A 868 73.12 -1.47 -53.76
C PHE A 868 73.13 -0.16 -54.57
N ASP A 869 72.42 0.88 -54.13
CA ASP A 869 72.37 2.20 -54.77
C ASP A 869 73.79 2.82 -54.89
N ILE A 870 74.67 2.60 -53.90
CA ILE A 870 76.08 3.01 -53.93
C ILE A 870 76.90 2.19 -54.93
N LYS A 871 76.67 0.87 -55.04
CA LYS A 871 77.34 0.01 -56.02
C LYS A 871 76.92 0.34 -57.45
N GLU A 872 75.63 0.57 -57.68
CA GLU A 872 75.06 0.96 -58.96
C GLU A 872 75.68 2.28 -59.44
N LYS A 873 75.74 3.31 -58.59
CA LYS A 873 76.42 4.58 -58.91
C LYS A 873 77.89 4.38 -59.30
N LYS A 874 78.65 3.55 -58.58
CA LYS A 874 80.05 3.25 -58.93
C LYS A 874 80.17 2.55 -60.29
N LEU A 875 79.31 1.58 -60.59
CA LEU A 875 79.29 0.89 -61.88
C LEU A 875 78.91 1.83 -63.02
N ILE A 876 77.97 2.77 -62.80
CA ILE A 876 77.63 3.82 -63.77
C ILE A 876 78.83 4.75 -63.99
N GLU A 877 79.50 5.21 -62.92
CA GLU A 877 80.70 6.04 -63.03
C GLU A 877 81.84 5.34 -63.78
N GLU A 878 82.10 4.05 -63.51
CA GLU A 878 83.13 3.26 -64.20
C GLU A 878 82.79 3.06 -65.68
N ARG A 879 81.52 2.75 -65.97
CA ARG A 879 80.98 2.64 -67.34
C ARG A 879 81.09 3.95 -68.10
N ASP A 880 80.78 5.09 -67.48
CA ASP A 880 80.85 6.40 -68.13
C ASP A 880 82.30 6.88 -68.32
N LYS A 881 83.20 6.61 -67.37
CA LYS A 881 84.65 6.80 -67.54
C LYS A 881 85.18 5.95 -68.71
N SER A 882 84.75 4.70 -68.83
CA SER A 882 85.11 3.79 -69.94
C SER A 882 84.55 4.26 -71.29
N LEU A 883 83.31 4.74 -71.33
CA LEU A 883 82.75 5.36 -72.54
C LEU A 883 83.51 6.64 -72.94
N GLN A 884 83.99 7.43 -71.97
CA GLN A 884 84.74 8.65 -72.28
C GLN A 884 86.16 8.34 -72.78
N THR A 885 86.86 7.34 -72.23
CA THR A 885 88.14 6.89 -72.80
C THR A 885 87.95 6.25 -74.19
N GLN A 886 86.84 5.54 -74.42
CA GLN A 886 86.48 5.03 -75.75
C GLN A 886 86.25 6.17 -76.76
N ARG A 887 85.51 7.23 -76.39
CA ARG A 887 85.33 8.42 -77.26
C ARG A 887 86.65 9.06 -77.63
N ILE A 888 87.51 9.34 -76.65
CA ILE A 888 88.84 9.93 -76.86
C ILE A 888 89.71 9.05 -77.78
N ALA A 889 89.59 7.71 -77.69
CA ALA A 889 90.27 6.80 -78.61
C ALA A 889 89.69 6.85 -80.04
N VAL A 890 88.36 6.93 -80.19
CA VAL A 890 87.69 7.06 -81.50
C VAL A 890 87.95 8.43 -82.15
N GLU A 891 88.04 9.50 -81.36
CA GLU A 891 88.44 10.84 -81.80
C GLU A 891 89.88 10.82 -82.34
N LYS A 892 90.84 10.25 -81.59
CA LYS A 892 92.22 10.07 -82.07
C LYS A 892 92.34 9.19 -83.32
N LEU A 893 91.49 8.16 -83.45
CA LEU A 893 91.41 7.34 -84.67
C LEU A 893 90.87 8.15 -85.86
N HIS A 894 89.96 9.10 -85.64
CA HIS A 894 89.53 10.05 -86.68
C HIS A 894 90.63 11.04 -87.03
N GLU A 895 91.31 11.64 -86.04
CA GLU A 895 92.45 12.55 -86.27
C GLU A 895 93.55 11.89 -87.09
N MET A 896 93.95 10.66 -86.75
CA MET A 896 94.91 9.88 -87.54
C MET A 896 94.33 9.52 -88.92
N GLY A 897 93.05 9.17 -89.01
CA GLY A 897 92.38 8.91 -90.29
C GLY A 897 92.36 10.11 -91.23
N ASP A 898 92.17 11.33 -90.70
CA ASP A 898 92.24 12.58 -91.46
C ASP A 898 93.68 12.99 -91.79
N ALA A 899 94.64 12.70 -90.92
CA ALA A 899 96.06 12.84 -91.23
C ALA A 899 96.48 11.92 -92.39
N PHE A 900 96.09 10.64 -92.36
CA PHE A 900 96.31 9.69 -93.46
C PHE A 900 95.59 10.12 -94.74
N ARG A 901 94.32 10.58 -94.67
CA ARG A 901 93.59 11.12 -95.84
C ARG A 901 94.30 12.33 -96.44
N LYS A 902 94.80 13.26 -95.61
CA LYS A 902 95.58 14.43 -96.06
C LYS A 902 96.92 14.03 -96.69
N GLN A 903 97.65 13.10 -96.08
CA GLN A 903 98.93 12.60 -96.60
C GLN A 903 98.75 11.87 -97.94
N LEU A 904 97.72 11.03 -98.05
CA LEU A 904 97.43 10.29 -99.28
C LEU A 904 96.90 11.23 -100.37
N GLY A 905 96.12 12.26 -100.01
CA GLY A 905 95.71 13.33 -100.92
C GLY A 905 96.88 14.18 -101.43
N SER A 906 97.81 14.60 -100.56
CA SER A 906 98.99 15.36 -101.00
C SER A 906 99.99 14.51 -101.79
N MET A 907 100.11 13.22 -101.51
CA MET A 907 100.87 12.27 -102.34
C MET A 907 100.25 12.11 -103.73
N LEU A 908 98.91 12.02 -103.83
CA LEU A 908 98.21 11.98 -105.13
C LEU A 908 98.39 13.28 -105.93
N VAL A 909 98.32 14.44 -105.28
CA VAL A 909 98.60 15.73 -105.92
C VAL A 909 100.03 15.80 -106.43
N ALA A 910 101.02 15.39 -105.63
CA ALA A 910 102.43 15.35 -106.05
C ALA A 910 102.64 14.44 -107.26
N HIS A 911 102.08 13.22 -107.27
CA HIS A 911 102.13 12.34 -108.44
C HIS A 911 101.41 12.94 -109.67
N GLN A 912 100.32 13.69 -109.48
CA GLN A 912 99.62 14.36 -110.57
C GLN A 912 100.42 15.55 -111.14
N GLU A 913 101.16 16.27 -110.30
CA GLU A 913 102.13 17.30 -110.70
C GLU A 913 103.34 16.69 -111.43
N GLU A 914 103.89 15.56 -110.95
CA GLU A 914 104.95 14.81 -111.62
C GLU A 914 104.51 14.33 -113.02
N LEU A 915 103.30 13.78 -113.14
CA LEU A 915 102.72 13.38 -114.44
C LEU A 915 102.52 14.58 -115.38
N LEU A 916 102.12 15.74 -114.87
CA LEU A 916 102.02 16.98 -115.64
C LEU A 916 103.39 17.50 -116.10
N GLN A 917 104.42 17.45 -115.24
CA GLN A 917 105.78 17.79 -115.64
C GLN A 917 106.31 16.84 -116.72
N LEU A 918 106.08 15.54 -116.56
CA LEU A 918 106.52 14.51 -117.51
C LEU A 918 105.78 14.62 -118.86
N ALA A 919 104.50 15.00 -118.85
CA ALA A 919 103.74 15.34 -120.05
C ALA A 919 104.31 16.57 -120.77
N ASN A 920 104.53 17.68 -120.05
CA ASN A 920 105.13 18.90 -120.62
C ASN A 920 106.54 18.66 -121.19
N GLU A 921 107.33 17.82 -120.52
CA GLU A 921 108.67 17.44 -120.97
C GLU A 921 108.62 16.56 -122.25
N LYS A 922 107.57 15.76 -122.41
CA LYS A 922 107.31 15.00 -123.65
C LYS A 922 106.77 15.88 -124.78
N GLU A 923 105.94 16.87 -124.46
CA GLU A 923 105.44 17.83 -125.44
C GLU A 923 106.58 18.67 -126.04
N LYS A 924 107.49 19.19 -125.21
CA LYS A 924 108.75 19.83 -125.68
C LYS A 924 109.61 18.91 -126.54
N GLN A 925 109.69 17.61 -126.22
CA GLN A 925 110.43 16.64 -127.03
C GLN A 925 109.78 16.39 -128.40
N ILE A 926 108.45 16.56 -128.49
CA ILE A 926 107.70 16.53 -129.76
C ILE A 926 107.90 17.84 -130.53
N GLU A 927 107.82 19.01 -129.89
CA GLU A 927 108.10 20.31 -130.51
C GLU A 927 109.52 20.35 -131.10
N ALA A 928 110.55 19.98 -130.33
CA ALA A 928 111.94 19.94 -130.77
C ALA A 928 112.24 18.82 -131.80
N ALA A 929 111.32 17.88 -132.01
CA ALA A 929 111.35 16.95 -133.14
C ALA A 929 110.68 17.56 -134.39
N ASN A 930 109.55 18.24 -134.21
CA ASN A 930 108.82 18.93 -135.28
C ASN A 930 109.64 20.10 -135.86
N GLU A 931 110.38 20.86 -135.05
CA GLU A 931 111.34 21.88 -135.52
C GLU A 931 112.42 21.27 -136.43
N LYS A 932 112.95 20.09 -136.09
CA LYS A 932 113.93 19.39 -136.92
C LYS A 932 113.33 18.90 -138.23
N VAL A 933 112.10 18.40 -138.21
CA VAL A 933 111.35 18.06 -139.44
C VAL A 933 111.15 19.31 -140.30
N TYR A 934 110.77 20.44 -139.71
CA TYR A 934 110.62 21.72 -140.41
C TYR A 934 111.93 22.20 -141.05
N CYS A 935 113.07 22.11 -140.34
CA CYS A 935 114.38 22.42 -140.92
C CYS A 935 114.72 21.50 -142.11
N VAL A 936 114.46 20.19 -142.01
CA VAL A 936 114.68 19.25 -143.12
C VAL A 936 113.73 19.50 -144.29
N GLU A 937 112.47 19.88 -144.04
CA GLU A 937 111.56 20.31 -145.10
C GLU A 937 112.03 21.58 -145.80
N GLU A 938 112.61 22.54 -145.07
CA GLU A 938 113.13 23.79 -145.65
C GLU A 938 114.44 23.56 -146.41
N GLU A 939 115.33 22.67 -145.95
CA GLU A 939 116.47 22.18 -146.74
C GLU A 939 116.00 21.48 -148.03
N MET A 940 114.96 20.64 -147.97
CA MET A 940 114.36 20.03 -149.16
C MET A 940 113.74 21.07 -150.11
N ARG A 941 113.11 22.12 -149.59
CA ARG A 941 112.59 23.24 -150.41
C ARG A 941 113.72 24.00 -151.10
N GLN A 942 114.83 24.25 -150.41
CA GLN A 942 116.01 24.87 -151.00
C GLN A 942 116.63 23.99 -152.10
N LEU A 943 116.81 22.69 -151.86
CA LEU A 943 117.30 21.74 -152.87
C LEU A 943 116.39 21.64 -154.11
N LEU A 944 115.06 21.67 -153.91
CA LEU A 944 114.09 21.72 -155.02
C LEU A 944 114.14 23.04 -155.80
N GLN A 945 114.35 24.17 -155.10
CA GLN A 945 114.54 25.49 -155.71
C GLN A 945 115.85 25.55 -156.53
N GLU A 946 116.94 24.96 -156.01
CA GLU A 946 118.21 24.82 -156.73
C GLU A 946 118.07 23.91 -157.96
N MET A 947 117.42 22.75 -157.83
CA MET A 947 117.10 21.88 -158.98
C MET A 947 116.26 22.61 -160.05
N ALA A 948 115.26 23.39 -159.64
CA ALA A 948 114.44 24.17 -160.56
C ALA A 948 115.26 25.24 -161.30
N ASN A 949 116.14 25.95 -160.59
CA ASN A 949 117.07 26.92 -161.18
C ASN A 949 118.07 26.23 -162.13
N HIS A 950 118.62 25.08 -161.75
CA HIS A 950 119.58 24.33 -162.55
C HIS A 950 118.93 23.75 -163.83
N LYS A 951 117.67 23.31 -163.75
CA LYS A 951 116.85 22.94 -164.91
C LYS A 951 116.61 24.14 -165.84
N LYS A 952 116.24 25.30 -165.29
CA LYS A 952 116.03 26.55 -166.05
C LYS A 952 117.30 27.01 -166.79
N ALA A 953 118.47 26.82 -166.17
CA ALA A 953 119.77 27.04 -166.82
C ALA A 953 120.06 26.01 -167.93
N MET A 954 119.69 24.74 -167.73
CA MET A 954 119.80 23.68 -168.74
C MET A 954 118.92 23.96 -169.98
N GLU A 955 117.66 24.34 -169.78
CA GLU A 955 116.72 24.72 -170.84
C GLU A 955 117.19 25.94 -171.64
N ASN A 956 117.87 26.89 -170.99
CA ASN A 956 118.46 28.05 -171.66
C ASN A 956 119.74 27.68 -172.45
N LYS A 957 120.53 26.70 -172.01
CA LYS A 957 121.63 26.12 -172.83
C LYS A 957 121.07 25.38 -174.05
N ILE A 958 120.02 24.59 -173.87
CA ILE A 958 119.34 23.88 -174.97
C ILE A 958 118.79 24.88 -175.99
N ARG A 959 118.07 25.93 -175.56
CA ARG A 959 117.58 26.98 -176.48
C ARG A 959 118.69 27.67 -177.30
N ARG A 960 119.86 27.91 -176.70
CA ARG A 960 121.03 28.45 -177.43
C ARG A 960 121.60 27.47 -178.45
N LEU A 961 121.62 26.17 -178.13
CA LEU A 961 121.99 25.12 -179.10
C LEU A 961 120.95 24.99 -180.23
N THR A 962 119.66 25.12 -179.94
CA THR A 962 118.60 25.09 -180.97
C THR A 962 118.71 26.27 -181.95
N HIS A 963 119.00 27.49 -181.48
CA HIS A 963 119.31 28.60 -182.39
C HIS A 963 120.57 28.33 -183.23
N ALA A 964 121.65 27.83 -182.62
CA ALA A 964 122.89 27.52 -183.33
C ALA A 964 122.78 26.37 -184.36
N LEU A 965 121.69 25.60 -184.36
CA LEU A 965 121.43 24.49 -185.28
C LEU A 965 120.46 24.84 -186.42
N ASN A 966 119.53 25.78 -186.23
CA ASN A 966 118.61 26.19 -187.30
C ASN A 966 119.30 27.03 -188.39
N ASP A 967 120.17 27.96 -187.99
CA ASP A 967 120.73 28.97 -188.89
C ASP A 967 121.90 28.43 -189.76
N PHE A 968 122.20 27.13 -189.66
CA PHE A 968 123.05 26.39 -190.60
C PHE A 968 122.25 25.71 -191.73
N GLN A 969 120.92 25.93 -191.81
CA GLN A 969 120.03 25.18 -192.69
C GLN A 969 119.11 26.02 -193.60
N GLN A 970 119.38 27.32 -193.75
CA GLN A 970 118.89 28.13 -194.87
C GLN A 970 120.03 28.95 -195.48
N ASP A 971 119.99 29.18 -196.80
CA ASP A 971 121.07 29.76 -197.59
C ASP A 971 121.23 31.29 -197.43
N LEU A 972 122.44 31.77 -197.78
CA LEU A 972 122.82 33.13 -198.24
C LEU A 972 122.72 34.31 -197.24
#